data_AF-A0A3B8PS61-F1
#
_entry.id   AF-A0A3B8PS61-F1
#
_cell.length_a   1.000
_cell.length_b   1.000
_cell.length_c   1.000
_cell.angle_alpha   90.00
_cell.angle_beta   90.00
_cell.angle_gamma   90.00
#
_symmetry.space_group_name_H-M   'P 1'
#
loop_
_entity.id
_entity.type
_entity.pdbx_description
1 polymer ?
#
loop_
_entity_poly.entity_id
_entity_poly.type
_entity_poly.pdbx_seq_one_letter_code
_entity_poly.pdbx_strand_id
1 'polypeptide(L)'
;MSASAADRRGLGLLCVLVALSVLVPGSLQADDPSHRQGAGKADQRPGVQAGDKIADLDDQHDNKNGDELKLDKLEDAPLFVWLLVGGVFLFVLMWVEVGLAVICLMIKPLLDALPEEHRQLEMRRVWWLLLPPLMPFWNFYVFGRLSRSYASYHRSQGRTDSDGAVQLAHGYCIVVLFVLLFGWAGGQLPHTVATGLLVAYFVKLFGWRKEIRNAGNRRPGSGDDQADPVGVTSVASVSDPLPADPPPFPRRHDLDALRSGAMLLGIALHAAISFIGVGGDGGWAVQDNDTSQADVFGTGLWAIHGFRMQLFFVVSGFFTAMLWRRRGLKALLLHRAKRILVPCLVGVATIIPIINIVGILAAATAKTPQADEKGQEQQQEPDKTDEKGTVKLQEGESEKDDVEGLGDVLWLIYMVISYLPIFHHLWFLWYLCWLVAMFAIYAYVAGRFQWRGPPRWLITSPLRYLWLLPVTMVPQACMGLLPGASEFGPDTAVGFIPAPHILLYYAVFFGFGVLYFDCDDQRGQLGRWWPVTLLVTFVVVLPLALEFSIGLFGWREQLAPASLHRLLNVLLQVLYTWGATFGLIGAFRALLKRENKTIRYLSDSSYWLYVAHLPLVLLAQMAVRTWQIPVAAKFGLVCVVVTAILLLSYEYLVRYTLVGTMLNGKKTRPARALDEVPSTGQVE
;
A
#
# COMPACT_ATOMS: atom_id res chain seq x y z
N MET A 1 -7.62 18.51 -56.09
CA MET A 1 -8.16 17.16 -56.38
C MET A 1 -7.56 16.17 -55.38
N SER A 2 -8.43 15.33 -54.81
CA SER A 2 -8.14 14.03 -54.18
C SER A 2 -7.35 13.97 -52.86
N ALA A 3 -8.07 13.55 -51.83
CA ALA A 3 -7.57 13.07 -50.54
C ALA A 3 -6.91 11.68 -50.63
N SER A 4 -6.06 11.35 -49.65
CA SER A 4 -6.23 10.18 -48.73
C SER A 4 -4.91 9.54 -48.28
N ALA A 5 -4.90 9.19 -46.98
CA ALA A 5 -4.14 8.13 -46.31
C ALA A 5 -2.67 8.37 -45.93
N ALA A 6 -2.44 8.85 -44.70
CA ALA A 6 -1.56 8.19 -43.72
C ALA A 6 -1.56 8.96 -42.39
N ASP A 7 -2.51 8.67 -41.49
CA ASP A 7 -2.30 9.01 -40.08
C ASP A 7 -2.90 7.93 -39.16
N ARG A 8 -2.13 6.87 -39.00
CA ARG A 8 -2.22 5.88 -37.91
C ARG A 8 -0.84 5.27 -37.74
N ARG A 9 -0.06 5.78 -36.78
CA ARG A 9 0.97 5.08 -35.96
C ARG A 9 1.88 6.13 -35.35
N GLY A 10 1.89 6.22 -34.02
CA GLY A 10 2.86 7.09 -33.34
C GLY A 10 2.80 7.19 -31.83
N LEU A 11 1.77 6.66 -31.15
CA LEU A 11 1.63 6.69 -29.68
C LEU A 11 2.55 5.68 -28.95
N GLY A 12 3.79 5.55 -29.41
CA GLY A 12 4.83 4.70 -28.83
C GLY A 12 6.24 5.29 -28.94
N LEU A 13 6.41 6.44 -29.63
CA LEU A 13 7.71 7.09 -29.80
C LEU A 13 7.99 8.19 -28.76
N LEU A 14 6.95 8.71 -28.09
CA LEU A 14 7.08 9.79 -27.12
C LEU A 14 7.81 9.36 -25.83
N CYS A 15 7.69 8.09 -25.42
CA CYS A 15 8.38 7.57 -24.23
C CYS A 15 9.87 7.27 -24.45
N VAL A 16 10.33 7.18 -25.70
CA VAL A 16 11.75 6.95 -26.02
C VAL A 16 12.48 8.27 -26.26
N LEU A 17 11.80 9.30 -26.79
CA LEU A 17 12.41 10.61 -27.02
C LEU A 17 12.61 11.42 -25.73
N VAL A 18 11.73 11.29 -24.73
CA VAL A 18 11.93 11.92 -23.41
C VAL A 18 13.05 11.24 -22.61
N ALA A 19 13.32 9.94 -22.85
CA ALA A 19 14.45 9.24 -22.23
C ALA A 19 15.80 9.60 -22.89
N LEU A 20 15.80 10.07 -24.14
CA LEU A 20 17.01 10.47 -24.86
C LEU A 20 17.35 11.96 -24.69
N SER A 21 16.37 12.83 -24.40
CA SER A 21 16.63 14.25 -24.12
C SER A 21 17.32 14.50 -22.77
N VAL A 22 17.33 13.51 -21.86
CA VAL A 22 18.07 13.56 -20.59
C VAL A 22 19.55 13.17 -20.75
N LEU A 23 19.98 12.71 -21.94
CA LEU A 23 21.34 12.22 -22.20
C LEU A 23 22.19 13.14 -23.10
N VAL A 24 21.73 14.35 -23.42
CA VAL A 24 22.51 15.33 -24.20
C VAL A 24 22.86 16.55 -23.32
N PRO A 25 24.14 16.83 -23.05
CA PRO A 25 24.54 18.04 -22.36
C PRO A 25 24.50 19.22 -23.34
N GLY A 26 23.56 20.14 -23.13
CA GLY A 26 23.52 21.43 -23.82
C GLY A 26 24.46 22.43 -23.17
N SER A 27 25.66 22.57 -23.73
CA SER A 27 26.55 23.73 -23.62
C SER A 27 25.89 24.94 -24.34
N LEU A 28 25.86 26.18 -23.86
CA LEU A 28 26.94 27.16 -23.77
C LEU A 28 26.30 28.48 -23.31
N GLN A 29 26.87 29.18 -22.33
CA GLN A 29 27.28 30.57 -22.56
C GLN A 29 28.33 30.95 -21.51
N ALA A 30 29.54 31.21 -22.02
CA ALA A 30 30.65 31.76 -21.27
C ALA A 30 30.53 33.29 -21.34
N ASP A 31 30.57 33.96 -20.19
CA ASP A 31 30.82 35.40 -20.12
C ASP A 31 32.29 35.63 -19.80
N ASP A 32 33.03 36.15 -20.78
CA ASP A 32 34.39 36.67 -20.70
C ASP A 32 34.34 38.17 -20.38
N PRO A 33 35.09 38.70 -19.39
CA PRO A 33 34.95 40.08 -18.94
C PRO A 33 35.95 40.99 -19.66
N SER A 34 35.54 41.61 -20.77
CA SER A 34 36.18 42.83 -21.27
C SER A 34 35.37 43.48 -22.40
N HIS A 35 34.72 44.61 -22.14
CA HIS A 35 34.93 45.82 -22.93
C HIS A 35 34.19 47.03 -22.33
N ARG A 36 35.02 47.99 -21.92
CA ARG A 36 34.69 49.39 -21.65
C ARG A 36 34.22 50.12 -22.91
N GLN A 37 33.56 51.25 -22.64
CA GLN A 37 33.42 52.49 -23.43
C GLN A 37 32.22 52.65 -24.38
N GLY A 38 31.34 53.58 -23.98
CA GLY A 38 31.18 54.84 -24.73
C GLY A 38 29.89 54.98 -25.54
N ALA A 39 28.99 55.85 -25.10
CA ALA A 39 28.50 57.02 -25.86
C ALA A 39 27.23 57.59 -25.20
N GLY A 40 27.31 58.85 -24.79
CA GLY A 40 26.13 59.65 -24.43
C GLY A 40 25.51 60.33 -25.63
N LYS A 41 24.25 60.79 -25.48
CA LYS A 41 23.78 62.08 -25.97
C LYS A 41 22.39 62.40 -25.39
N ALA A 42 22.22 63.70 -25.17
CA ALA A 42 21.10 64.36 -24.52
C ALA A 42 20.05 64.88 -25.50
N ASP A 43 18.83 65.13 -25.00
CA ASP A 43 17.94 66.25 -25.37
C ASP A 43 16.83 66.32 -24.27
N GLN A 44 16.73 67.36 -23.41
CA GLN A 44 16.03 68.66 -23.60
C GLN A 44 14.61 68.47 -24.20
N ARG A 45 13.48 68.92 -23.64
CA ARG A 45 13.13 70.09 -22.80
C ARG A 45 11.59 70.05 -22.46
N PRO A 46 10.89 71.09 -21.91
CA PRO A 46 10.29 71.01 -20.57
C PRO A 46 8.77 71.34 -20.44
N GLY A 47 8.24 71.12 -19.23
CA GLY A 47 7.33 72.04 -18.51
C GLY A 47 5.82 71.94 -18.78
N VAL A 48 5.01 71.92 -17.72
CA VAL A 48 3.95 72.90 -17.38
C VAL A 48 3.10 72.44 -16.18
N GLN A 49 3.12 73.31 -15.15
CA GLN A 49 2.12 73.76 -14.18
C GLN A 49 1.17 72.82 -13.40
N ALA A 50 1.14 73.14 -12.11
CA ALA A 50 0.17 72.79 -11.08
C ALA A 50 -1.19 73.48 -11.28
N GLY A 51 -2.23 72.92 -10.65
CA GLY A 51 -3.51 73.59 -10.45
C GLY A 51 -4.56 72.70 -9.76
N ASP A 52 -4.71 72.91 -8.46
CA ASP A 52 -5.93 72.85 -7.61
C ASP A 52 -7.02 71.80 -7.87
N LYS A 53 -7.32 71.02 -6.81
CA LYS A 53 -8.62 71.10 -6.11
C LYS A 53 -8.63 70.36 -4.77
N ILE A 54 -9.13 71.08 -3.77
CA ILE A 54 -9.41 70.69 -2.38
C ILE A 54 -10.90 70.30 -2.25
N ALA A 55 -11.20 69.49 -1.23
CA ALA A 55 -12.51 69.08 -0.68
C ALA A 55 -13.18 67.90 -1.43
N ASP A 56 -13.65 66.83 -0.78
CA ASP A 56 -14.41 66.78 0.48
C ASP A 56 -13.95 65.67 1.45
N LEU A 57 -13.98 66.01 2.73
CA LEU A 57 -14.16 65.10 3.86
C LEU A 57 -15.66 65.03 4.12
N ASP A 58 -16.26 63.84 4.15
CA ASP A 58 -17.30 63.57 5.13
C ASP A 58 -17.43 62.09 5.48
N ASP A 59 -17.83 61.88 6.71
CA ASP A 59 -17.80 60.65 7.50
C ASP A 59 -18.58 59.47 6.90
N GLN A 60 -18.04 58.25 7.06
CA GLN A 60 -18.83 57.14 7.60
C GLN A 60 -17.95 56.02 8.18
N HIS A 61 -17.81 56.05 9.50
CA HIS A 61 -17.61 54.86 10.31
C HIS A 61 -18.79 53.90 10.08
N ASP A 62 -18.53 52.69 9.59
CA ASP A 62 -19.37 51.55 9.94
C ASP A 62 -18.54 50.27 10.06
N ASN A 63 -18.52 49.75 11.28
CA ASN A 63 -17.88 48.51 11.68
C ASN A 63 -18.93 47.40 11.54
N LYS A 64 -18.77 46.48 10.58
CA LYS A 64 -19.55 45.24 10.54
C LYS A 64 -18.68 44.03 10.26
N ASN A 65 -18.49 43.27 11.34
CA ASN A 65 -18.23 41.85 11.35
C ASN A 65 -19.25 41.09 10.47
N GLY A 66 -18.77 40.05 9.78
CA GLY A 66 -19.62 38.98 9.26
C GLY A 66 -19.42 38.71 7.77
N ASP A 67 -18.29 38.15 7.37
CA ASP A 67 -18.22 37.43 6.09
C ASP A 67 -18.97 36.10 6.24
N GLU A 68 -20.29 36.17 6.04
CA GLU A 68 -21.08 35.02 5.62
C GLU A 68 -20.48 34.49 4.31
N LEU A 69 -20.17 33.19 4.31
CA LEU A 69 -19.70 32.44 3.15
C LEU A 69 -20.79 32.48 2.05
N LYS A 70 -20.71 33.47 1.15
CA LYS A 70 -21.65 33.63 0.04
C LYS A 70 -21.61 32.40 -0.88
N LEU A 71 -22.73 31.67 -0.91
CA LEU A 71 -22.97 30.49 -1.76
C LEU A 71 -22.96 30.82 -3.27
N ASP A 72 -22.98 32.10 -3.63
CA ASP A 72 -23.12 32.58 -5.00
C ASP A 72 -21.84 32.40 -5.85
N LYS A 73 -20.69 32.05 -5.24
CA LYS A 73 -19.44 31.75 -5.95
C LYS A 73 -19.33 30.30 -6.48
N LEU A 74 -20.35 29.46 -6.28
CA LEU A 74 -20.35 28.07 -6.76
C LEU A 74 -20.87 27.91 -8.20
N GLU A 75 -21.55 28.92 -8.77
CA GLU A 75 -22.04 28.84 -10.16
C GLU A 75 -20.91 28.96 -11.19
N ASP A 76 -19.79 29.62 -10.84
CA ASP A 76 -18.61 29.78 -11.71
C ASP A 76 -17.50 28.74 -11.46
N ALA A 77 -17.80 27.68 -10.70
CA ALA A 77 -16.80 26.64 -10.42
C ALA A 77 -16.36 25.98 -11.76
N PRO A 78 -15.05 25.99 -12.10
CA PRO A 78 -14.58 25.43 -13.36
C PRO A 78 -15.02 23.96 -13.45
N LEU A 79 -15.34 23.47 -14.65
CA LEU A 79 -15.79 22.09 -14.93
C LEU A 79 -15.01 21.03 -14.13
N PHE A 80 -13.73 21.29 -13.86
CA PHE A 80 -12.85 20.52 -12.99
C PHE A 80 -13.34 20.31 -11.54
N VAL A 81 -13.91 21.33 -10.87
CA VAL A 81 -14.48 21.19 -9.53
C VAL A 81 -15.68 20.24 -9.56
N TRP A 82 -16.53 20.36 -10.59
CA TRP A 82 -17.64 19.43 -10.80
C TRP A 82 -17.18 18.01 -11.14
N LEU A 83 -16.08 17.87 -11.89
CA LEU A 83 -15.44 16.57 -12.15
C LEU A 83 -14.76 15.98 -10.92
N LEU A 84 -14.19 16.81 -10.04
CA LEU A 84 -13.58 16.38 -8.78
C LEU A 84 -14.64 15.96 -7.77
N VAL A 85 -15.69 16.75 -7.62
CA VAL A 85 -16.89 16.39 -6.84
C VAL A 85 -17.53 15.13 -7.42
N GLY A 86 -17.64 15.02 -8.75
CA GLY A 86 -18.09 13.82 -9.45
C GLY A 86 -17.18 12.61 -9.22
N GLY A 87 -15.86 12.80 -9.21
CA GLY A 87 -14.86 11.76 -8.96
C GLY A 87 -14.88 11.27 -7.51
N VAL A 88 -15.00 12.17 -6.55
CA VAL A 88 -15.21 11.84 -5.12
C VAL A 88 -16.53 11.12 -4.95
N PHE A 89 -17.60 11.57 -5.62
CA PHE A 89 -18.89 10.90 -5.60
C PHE A 89 -18.80 9.48 -6.19
N LEU A 90 -18.15 9.30 -7.34
CA LEU A 90 -17.91 7.99 -7.95
C LEU A 90 -17.00 7.10 -7.09
N PHE A 91 -16.04 7.67 -6.38
CA PHE A 91 -15.17 6.95 -5.44
C PHE A 91 -15.96 6.47 -4.23
N VAL A 92 -16.77 7.33 -3.61
CA VAL A 92 -17.67 6.94 -2.51
C VAL A 92 -18.64 5.87 -2.98
N LEU A 93 -19.22 6.03 -4.17
CA LEU A 93 -20.10 5.04 -4.80
C LEU A 93 -19.37 3.72 -5.03
N MET A 94 -18.15 3.73 -5.57
CA MET A 94 -17.32 2.53 -5.73
C MET A 94 -17.05 1.83 -4.38
N TRP A 95 -16.77 2.58 -3.31
CA TRP A 95 -16.56 2.01 -1.98
C TRP A 95 -17.81 1.41 -1.37
N VAL A 96 -18.96 2.05 -1.58
CA VAL A 96 -20.27 1.49 -1.22
C VAL A 96 -20.51 0.18 -1.97
N GLU A 97 -20.28 0.15 -3.28
CA GLU A 97 -20.40 -1.04 -4.14
C GLU A 97 -19.46 -2.18 -3.69
N VAL A 98 -18.20 -1.88 -3.36
CA VAL A 98 -17.24 -2.87 -2.82
C VAL A 98 -17.71 -3.43 -1.48
N GLY A 99 -18.18 -2.56 -0.58
CA GLY A 99 -18.75 -2.99 0.71
C GLY A 99 -19.95 -3.91 0.53
N LEU A 100 -20.84 -3.58 -0.40
CA LEU A 100 -22.00 -4.40 -0.73
C LEU A 100 -21.60 -5.72 -1.41
N ALA A 101 -20.59 -5.71 -2.28
CA ALA A 101 -20.05 -6.93 -2.89
C ALA A 101 -19.48 -7.88 -1.82
N VAL A 102 -18.80 -7.35 -0.80
CA VAL A 102 -18.34 -8.15 0.36
C VAL A 102 -19.52 -8.75 1.12
N ILE A 103 -20.58 -7.97 1.37
CA ILE A 103 -21.81 -8.47 2.01
C ILE A 103 -22.44 -9.59 1.17
N CYS A 104 -22.54 -9.42 -0.15
CA CYS A 104 -23.02 -10.46 -1.08
C CYS A 104 -22.18 -11.74 -1.01
N LEU A 105 -20.86 -11.62 -0.94
CA LEU A 105 -19.94 -12.76 -0.78
C LEU A 105 -20.12 -13.46 0.57
N MET A 106 -20.53 -12.75 1.62
CA MET A 106 -20.85 -13.33 2.94
C MET A 106 -22.21 -14.03 2.94
N ILE A 107 -23.19 -13.54 2.18
CA ILE A 107 -24.55 -14.11 2.10
C ILE A 107 -24.55 -15.43 1.31
N LYS A 108 -23.77 -15.52 0.23
CA LYS A 108 -23.70 -16.74 -0.60
C LYS A 108 -23.52 -18.04 0.20
N PRO A 109 -22.48 -18.19 1.05
CA PRO A 109 -22.29 -19.40 1.83
C PRO A 109 -23.36 -19.62 2.91
N LEU A 110 -24.09 -18.59 3.32
CA LEU A 110 -25.24 -18.70 4.25
C LEU A 110 -26.46 -19.29 3.56
N LEU A 111 -26.72 -18.92 2.30
CA LEU A 111 -27.81 -19.49 1.50
C LEU A 111 -27.50 -20.91 1.05
N ASP A 112 -26.26 -21.18 0.63
CA ASP A 112 -25.83 -22.51 0.18
C ASP A 112 -25.97 -23.58 1.28
N ALA A 113 -26.02 -23.16 2.56
CA ALA A 113 -26.23 -24.05 3.70
C ALA A 113 -27.69 -24.47 3.91
N LEU A 114 -28.67 -23.73 3.36
CA LEU A 114 -30.09 -24.05 3.49
C LEU A 114 -30.56 -24.95 2.33
N PRO A 115 -31.52 -25.87 2.58
CA PRO A 115 -32.23 -26.58 1.52
C PRO A 115 -32.92 -25.59 0.56
N GLU A 116 -33.02 -25.96 -0.73
CA GLU A 116 -33.52 -25.06 -1.77
C GLU A 116 -34.97 -24.61 -1.54
N GLU A 117 -35.81 -25.48 -0.97
CA GLU A 117 -37.21 -25.20 -0.64
C GLU A 117 -37.41 -24.06 0.38
N HIS A 118 -36.40 -23.78 1.20
CA HIS A 118 -36.46 -22.73 2.21
C HIS A 118 -35.75 -21.43 1.77
N ARG A 119 -35.11 -21.41 0.60
CA ARG A 119 -34.40 -20.22 0.09
C ARG A 119 -35.41 -19.23 -0.50
N GLN A 120 -35.70 -18.17 0.24
CA GLN A 120 -36.58 -17.09 -0.23
C GLN A 120 -35.84 -15.96 -0.96
N LEU A 121 -34.50 -16.03 -0.99
CA LEU A 121 -33.61 -15.03 -1.59
C LEU A 121 -32.88 -15.62 -2.80
N GLU A 122 -33.08 -15.04 -3.98
CA GLU A 122 -32.38 -15.40 -5.21
C GLU A 122 -31.18 -14.48 -5.44
N MET A 123 -29.96 -15.03 -5.42
CA MET A 123 -28.73 -14.24 -5.58
C MET A 123 -28.69 -13.46 -6.91
N ARG A 124 -29.30 -13.99 -7.97
CA ARG A 124 -29.37 -13.29 -9.28
C ARG A 124 -30.08 -11.95 -9.19
N ARG A 125 -31.13 -11.82 -8.37
CA ARG A 125 -31.87 -10.56 -8.16
C ARG A 125 -31.16 -9.60 -7.22
N VAL A 126 -30.37 -10.14 -6.28
CA VAL A 126 -29.53 -9.33 -5.37
C VAL A 126 -28.55 -8.46 -6.14
N TRP A 127 -27.95 -8.99 -7.22
CA TRP A 127 -27.00 -8.25 -8.06
C TRP A 127 -27.62 -7.09 -8.84
N TRP A 128 -28.86 -7.24 -9.32
CA TRP A 128 -29.54 -6.18 -10.08
C TRP A 128 -30.01 -5.02 -9.21
N LEU A 129 -30.24 -5.26 -7.92
CA LEU A 129 -30.73 -4.26 -6.98
C LEU A 129 -29.61 -3.41 -6.36
N LEU A 130 -28.34 -3.59 -6.76
CA LEU A 130 -27.19 -2.84 -6.24
C LEU A 130 -27.13 -1.37 -6.71
N LEU A 131 -28.07 -0.92 -7.56
CA LEU A 131 -28.09 0.48 -7.98
C LEU A 131 -28.29 1.42 -6.76
N PRO A 132 -27.49 2.50 -6.62
CA PRO A 132 -27.56 3.40 -5.46
C PRO A 132 -28.95 3.91 -5.07
N PRO A 133 -29.86 4.28 -6.00
CA PRO A 133 -31.22 4.71 -5.64
C PRO A 133 -32.09 3.59 -5.05
N LEU A 134 -31.74 2.33 -5.35
CA LEU A 134 -32.43 1.15 -4.86
C LEU A 134 -31.85 0.64 -3.55
N MET A 135 -30.82 1.27 -2.99
CA MET A 135 -30.14 0.81 -1.78
C MET A 135 -31.05 0.58 -0.56
N PRO A 136 -31.99 1.48 -0.21
CA PRO A 136 -32.92 1.22 0.88
C PRO A 136 -33.77 -0.03 0.60
N PHE A 137 -34.27 -0.16 -0.63
CA PHE A 137 -35.07 -1.32 -1.04
C PHE A 137 -34.24 -2.61 -1.03
N TRP A 138 -33.00 -2.55 -1.51
CA TRP A 138 -32.03 -3.64 -1.47
C TRP A 138 -31.80 -4.12 -0.04
N ASN A 139 -31.61 -3.19 0.90
CA ASN A 139 -31.37 -3.49 2.30
C ASN A 139 -32.54 -4.28 2.92
N PHE A 140 -33.77 -3.79 2.77
CA PHE A 140 -34.96 -4.50 3.25
C PHE A 140 -35.20 -5.82 2.52
N TYR A 141 -34.95 -5.88 1.22
CA TYR A 141 -35.12 -7.09 0.42
C TYR A 141 -34.16 -8.19 0.84
N VAL A 142 -32.86 -7.90 0.89
CA VAL A 142 -31.80 -8.88 1.16
C VAL A 142 -31.85 -9.38 2.59
N PHE A 143 -31.78 -8.48 3.57
CA PHE A 143 -31.73 -8.87 4.99
C PHE A 143 -33.08 -9.43 5.46
N GLY A 144 -34.20 -8.86 4.98
CA GLY A 144 -35.53 -9.34 5.30
C GLY A 144 -35.85 -10.72 4.71
N ARG A 145 -35.38 -11.05 3.50
CA ARG A 145 -35.60 -12.39 2.92
C ARG A 145 -34.59 -13.42 3.38
N LEU A 146 -33.35 -13.02 3.65
CA LEU A 146 -32.34 -13.93 4.21
C LEU A 146 -32.76 -14.44 5.59
N SER A 147 -33.19 -13.54 6.48
CA SER A 147 -33.68 -13.91 7.82
C SER A 147 -34.93 -14.79 7.75
N ARG A 148 -35.88 -14.48 6.87
CA ARG A 148 -37.07 -15.32 6.63
C ARG A 148 -36.74 -16.71 6.08
N SER A 149 -35.67 -16.84 5.27
CA SER A 149 -35.21 -18.15 4.78
C SER A 149 -34.77 -19.06 5.93
N TYR A 150 -34.00 -18.51 6.88
CA TYR A 150 -33.62 -19.23 8.10
C TYR A 150 -34.82 -19.51 9.02
N ALA A 151 -35.72 -18.55 9.19
CA ALA A 151 -36.92 -18.72 10.02
C ALA A 151 -37.92 -19.74 9.43
N SER A 152 -37.95 -19.91 8.11
CA SER A 152 -38.76 -20.95 7.46
C SER A 152 -38.19 -22.35 7.73
N TYR A 153 -36.87 -22.51 7.66
CA TYR A 153 -36.20 -23.79 7.95
C TYR A 153 -36.32 -24.18 9.43
N HIS A 154 -36.12 -23.25 10.37
CA HIS A 154 -36.27 -23.57 11.79
C HIS A 154 -37.72 -23.90 12.17
N ARG A 155 -38.70 -23.23 11.54
CA ARG A 155 -40.12 -23.56 11.74
C ARG A 155 -40.49 -24.94 11.20
N SER A 156 -39.90 -25.40 10.09
CA SER A 156 -40.12 -26.77 9.61
C SER A 156 -39.54 -27.82 10.57
N GLN A 157 -38.59 -27.42 11.43
CA GLN A 157 -38.05 -28.23 12.53
C GLN A 157 -38.76 -27.99 13.88
N GLY A 158 -39.89 -27.27 13.91
CA GLY A 158 -40.66 -26.97 15.12
C GLY A 158 -40.03 -25.95 16.07
N ARG A 159 -39.02 -25.18 15.62
CA ARG A 159 -38.33 -24.15 16.42
C ARG A 159 -38.74 -22.74 16.01
N THR A 160 -38.92 -21.86 17.00
CA THR A 160 -39.26 -20.43 16.81
C THR A 160 -38.14 -19.48 17.26
N ASP A 161 -37.01 -20.00 17.74
CA ASP A 161 -35.83 -19.24 18.17
C ASP A 161 -35.21 -18.38 17.04
N SER A 162 -35.56 -18.70 15.80
CA SER A 162 -35.16 -17.97 14.60
C SER A 162 -35.82 -16.61 14.43
N ASP A 163 -36.96 -16.34 15.08
CA ASP A 163 -37.73 -15.11 14.88
C ASP A 163 -36.98 -13.86 15.34
N GLY A 164 -36.10 -14.00 16.32
CA GLY A 164 -35.22 -12.91 16.76
C GLY A 164 -34.23 -12.45 15.67
N ALA A 165 -33.88 -13.27 14.68
CA ALA A 165 -33.04 -12.82 13.56
C ALA A 165 -33.81 -11.94 12.56
N VAL A 166 -35.12 -12.16 12.43
CA VAL A 166 -36.00 -11.30 11.64
C VAL A 166 -36.11 -9.93 12.31
N GLN A 167 -36.21 -9.89 13.64
CA GLN A 167 -36.23 -8.63 14.39
C GLN A 167 -34.89 -7.87 14.29
N LEU A 168 -33.76 -8.57 14.42
CA LEU A 168 -32.42 -8.00 14.21
C LEU A 168 -32.24 -7.42 12.80
N ALA A 169 -32.72 -8.13 11.77
CA ALA A 169 -32.67 -7.66 10.39
C ALA A 169 -33.49 -6.37 10.20
N HIS A 170 -34.71 -6.31 10.73
CA HIS A 170 -35.54 -5.09 10.65
C HIS A 170 -34.91 -3.94 11.44
N GLY A 171 -34.41 -4.19 12.65
CA GLY A 171 -33.72 -3.18 13.46
C GLY A 171 -32.51 -2.59 12.72
N TYR A 172 -31.67 -3.43 12.13
CA TYR A 172 -30.57 -2.98 11.27
C TYR A 172 -31.06 -2.14 10.08
N CYS A 173 -32.07 -2.61 9.34
CA CYS A 173 -32.59 -1.87 8.18
C CYS A 173 -33.15 -0.50 8.56
N ILE A 174 -33.83 -0.38 9.70
CA ILE A 174 -34.38 0.89 10.20
C ILE A 174 -33.26 1.86 10.59
N VAL A 175 -32.23 1.39 11.31
CA VAL A 175 -31.10 2.24 11.71
C VAL A 175 -30.29 2.69 10.49
N VAL A 176 -30.09 1.81 9.49
CA VAL A 176 -29.43 2.20 8.24
C VAL A 176 -30.27 3.20 7.45
N LEU A 177 -31.60 3.03 7.39
CA LEU A 177 -32.48 4.01 6.77
C LEU A 177 -32.39 5.37 7.48
N PHE A 178 -32.35 5.37 8.82
CA PHE A 178 -32.15 6.57 9.62
C PHE A 178 -30.80 7.24 9.32
N VAL A 179 -29.72 6.46 9.23
CA VAL A 179 -28.39 6.95 8.82
C VAL A 179 -28.42 7.56 7.42
N LEU A 180 -29.11 6.93 6.46
CA LEU A 180 -29.21 7.43 5.09
C LEU A 180 -30.00 8.74 5.00
N LEU A 181 -31.04 8.90 5.81
CA LEU A 181 -31.91 10.08 5.79
C LEU A 181 -31.37 11.25 6.63
N PHE A 182 -30.68 10.95 7.75
CA PHE A 182 -30.31 11.94 8.77
C PHE A 182 -28.82 11.94 9.13
N GLY A 183 -27.97 11.15 8.45
CA GLY A 183 -26.54 11.04 8.74
C GLY A 183 -25.74 12.34 8.57
N TRP A 184 -26.27 13.29 7.81
CA TRP A 184 -25.70 14.63 7.66
C TRP A 184 -25.93 15.54 8.89
N ALA A 185 -26.88 15.19 9.76
CA ALA A 185 -27.28 15.96 10.94
C ALA A 185 -26.90 15.31 12.28
N GLY A 186 -26.27 14.13 12.28
CA GLY A 186 -25.97 13.34 13.48
C GLY A 186 -24.50 12.93 13.59
N GLY A 187 -23.96 12.92 14.82
CA GLY A 187 -22.60 12.42 15.11
C GLY A 187 -22.41 10.93 14.80
N GLN A 188 -21.22 10.39 15.05
CA GLN A 188 -20.82 9.00 14.68
C GLN A 188 -21.67 7.86 15.30
N LEU A 189 -22.55 8.16 16.27
CA LEU A 189 -23.29 7.16 17.05
C LEU A 189 -24.23 6.26 16.19
N PRO A 190 -25.10 6.78 15.29
CA PRO A 190 -25.98 5.92 14.50
C PRO A 190 -25.23 4.97 13.56
N HIS A 191 -24.07 5.40 13.04
CA HIS A 191 -23.18 4.55 12.24
C HIS A 191 -22.64 3.39 13.07
N THR A 192 -22.14 3.65 14.29
CA THR A 192 -21.63 2.60 15.18
C THR A 192 -22.71 1.60 15.59
N VAL A 193 -23.94 2.06 15.84
CA VAL A 193 -25.09 1.20 16.16
C VAL A 193 -25.47 0.33 14.96
N ALA A 194 -25.51 0.91 13.75
CA ALA A 194 -25.78 0.15 12.52
C ALA A 194 -24.75 -0.97 12.31
N THR A 195 -23.46 -0.67 12.48
CA THR A 195 -22.39 -1.67 12.38
C THR A 195 -22.53 -2.75 13.45
N GLY A 196 -22.81 -2.38 14.70
CA GLY A 196 -23.03 -3.35 15.79
C GLY A 196 -24.18 -4.31 15.52
N LEU A 197 -25.32 -3.80 15.04
CA LEU A 197 -26.48 -4.62 14.66
C LEU A 197 -26.17 -5.56 13.50
N LEU A 198 -25.44 -5.08 12.48
CA LEU A 198 -25.03 -5.89 11.34
C LEU A 198 -24.12 -7.05 11.76
N VAL A 199 -23.14 -6.78 12.63
CA VAL A 199 -22.23 -7.79 13.17
C VAL A 199 -23.02 -8.82 13.99
N ALA A 200 -23.88 -8.39 14.91
CA ALA A 200 -24.71 -9.28 15.70
C ALA A 200 -25.61 -10.18 14.83
N TYR A 201 -26.20 -9.60 13.79
CA TYR A 201 -27.01 -10.33 12.81
C TYR A 201 -26.21 -11.43 12.10
N PHE A 202 -25.03 -11.10 11.54
CA PHE A 202 -24.21 -12.09 10.85
C PHE A 202 -23.65 -13.15 11.79
N VAL A 203 -23.21 -12.79 13.00
CA VAL A 203 -22.74 -13.76 14.01
C VAL A 203 -23.82 -14.80 14.29
N LYS A 204 -25.07 -14.36 14.47
CA LYS A 204 -26.21 -15.25 14.70
C LYS A 204 -26.46 -16.20 13.51
N LEU A 205 -26.49 -15.68 12.29
CA LEU A 205 -26.67 -16.49 11.08
C LEU A 205 -25.53 -17.49 10.84
N PHE A 206 -24.27 -17.08 11.06
CA PHE A 206 -23.12 -17.98 10.93
C PHE A 206 -23.12 -19.07 12.01
N GLY A 207 -23.64 -18.78 13.20
CA GLY A 207 -23.93 -19.76 14.25
C GLY A 207 -24.87 -20.85 13.76
N TRP A 208 -26.04 -20.48 13.23
CA TRP A 208 -27.01 -21.44 12.70
C TRP A 208 -26.52 -22.18 11.47
N ARG A 209 -25.79 -21.53 10.56
CA ARG A 209 -25.13 -22.22 9.44
C ARG A 209 -24.25 -23.36 9.93
N LYS A 210 -23.49 -23.15 11.00
CA LYS A 210 -22.62 -24.18 11.59
C LYS A 210 -23.45 -25.33 12.15
N GLU A 211 -24.56 -25.02 12.82
CA GLU A 211 -25.52 -25.99 13.34
C GLU A 211 -26.13 -26.85 12.22
N ILE A 212 -26.69 -26.22 11.17
CA ILE A 212 -27.30 -26.89 10.01
C ILE A 212 -26.29 -27.82 9.32
N ARG A 213 -25.06 -27.33 9.09
CA ARG A 213 -24.01 -28.14 8.47
C ARG A 213 -23.58 -29.32 9.35
N ASN A 214 -23.55 -29.13 10.67
CA ASN A 214 -23.22 -30.20 11.61
C ASN A 214 -24.35 -31.23 11.69
N ALA A 215 -25.61 -30.79 11.59
CA ALA A 215 -26.78 -31.66 11.52
C ALA A 215 -26.81 -32.47 10.21
N GLY A 216 -26.54 -31.84 9.06
CA GLY A 216 -26.44 -32.54 7.77
C GLY A 216 -25.26 -33.54 7.68
N ASN A 217 -24.22 -33.36 8.50
CA ASN A 217 -23.14 -34.34 8.63
C ASN A 217 -23.48 -35.52 9.56
N ARG A 218 -24.55 -35.43 10.36
CA ARG A 218 -25.11 -36.58 11.08
C ARG A 218 -26.14 -37.22 10.15
N ARG A 219 -25.80 -38.35 9.52
CA ARG A 219 -26.78 -39.10 8.71
C ARG A 219 -27.97 -39.52 9.60
N PRO A 220 -29.22 -39.43 9.12
CA PRO A 220 -30.31 -40.18 9.72
C PRO A 220 -30.02 -41.66 9.45
N GLY A 221 -29.67 -42.42 10.50
CA GLY A 221 -29.37 -43.85 10.39
C GLY A 221 -28.06 -44.33 11.02
N SER A 222 -27.37 -43.56 11.87
CA SER A 222 -26.49 -44.18 12.87
C SER A 222 -27.37 -44.72 14.00
N GLY A 223 -27.89 -45.92 13.81
CA GLY A 223 -28.58 -46.67 14.83
C GLY A 223 -27.59 -47.02 15.94
N ASP A 224 -27.66 -46.29 17.04
CA ASP A 224 -27.14 -46.72 18.35
C ASP A 224 -28.24 -47.36 19.22
N ASP A 225 -29.42 -47.64 18.64
CA ASP A 225 -30.45 -48.46 19.27
C ASP A 225 -30.74 -49.70 18.41
N GLN A 226 -30.39 -50.87 18.97
CA GLN A 226 -30.88 -52.23 18.67
C GLN A 226 -30.16 -53.11 17.61
N ALA A 227 -29.39 -54.09 18.13
CA ALA A 227 -29.24 -55.50 17.75
C ALA A 227 -28.91 -55.94 16.29
N ASP A 228 -27.77 -56.64 16.16
CA ASP A 228 -27.36 -57.56 15.08
C ASP A 228 -28.35 -58.73 14.82
N PRO A 229 -28.18 -59.57 13.76
CA PRO A 229 -27.66 -59.34 12.40
C PRO A 229 -28.46 -60.10 11.31
N VAL A 230 -28.61 -59.59 10.08
CA VAL A 230 -28.74 -60.43 8.86
C VAL A 230 -28.16 -59.67 7.66
N GLY A 231 -27.26 -60.32 6.92
CA GLY A 231 -26.52 -59.74 5.80
C GLY A 231 -27.32 -59.46 4.54
N VAL A 232 -26.65 -58.83 3.56
CA VAL A 232 -26.79 -59.02 2.10
C VAL A 232 -25.84 -58.05 1.36
N THR A 233 -24.97 -58.64 0.54
CA THR A 233 -24.23 -58.17 -0.66
C THR A 233 -23.68 -56.75 -0.75
N SER A 234 -22.33 -56.69 -0.78
CA SER A 234 -21.50 -55.60 -1.30
C SER A 234 -21.61 -55.48 -2.83
N VAL A 235 -21.97 -54.29 -3.32
CA VAL A 235 -21.68 -53.86 -4.70
C VAL A 235 -20.56 -52.84 -4.62
N ALA A 236 -19.40 -53.19 -5.18
CA ALA A 236 -18.25 -52.32 -5.31
C ALA A 236 -18.54 -51.21 -6.33
N SER A 237 -18.56 -49.96 -5.89
CA SER A 237 -18.46 -48.79 -6.77
C SER A 237 -16.99 -48.44 -6.96
N VAL A 238 -16.47 -48.75 -8.13
CA VAL A 238 -15.18 -48.25 -8.63
C VAL A 238 -15.34 -46.74 -8.85
N SER A 239 -14.82 -45.94 -7.93
CA SER A 239 -14.57 -44.52 -8.17
C SER A 239 -13.18 -44.37 -8.78
N ASP A 240 -13.11 -43.89 -10.02
CA ASP A 240 -11.85 -43.52 -10.66
C ASP A 240 -10.98 -42.64 -9.75
N PRO A 241 -9.66 -42.86 -9.66
CA PRO A 241 -8.78 -41.97 -8.93
C PRO A 241 -8.77 -40.60 -9.63
N LEU A 242 -9.09 -39.54 -8.89
CA LEU A 242 -8.83 -38.17 -9.33
C LEU A 242 -7.37 -38.07 -9.83
N PRO A 243 -7.09 -37.29 -10.89
CA PRO A 243 -5.73 -37.13 -11.39
C PRO A 243 -4.82 -36.69 -10.25
N ALA A 244 -3.80 -37.49 -9.98
CA ALA A 244 -2.86 -37.25 -8.90
C ALA A 244 -2.27 -35.84 -9.03
N ASP A 245 -2.36 -35.05 -7.96
CA ASP A 245 -1.71 -33.75 -7.90
C ASP A 245 -0.22 -33.92 -8.26
N PRO A 246 0.35 -33.07 -9.14
CA PRO A 246 1.76 -33.16 -9.48
C PRO A 246 2.62 -33.07 -8.21
N PRO A 247 3.77 -33.78 -8.18
CA PRO A 247 4.60 -33.85 -7.00
C PRO A 247 4.96 -32.44 -6.50
N PRO A 248 4.86 -32.17 -5.18
CA PRO A 248 5.08 -30.84 -4.65
C PRO A 248 6.54 -30.42 -4.86
N PHE A 249 6.76 -29.19 -5.36
CA PHE A 249 8.11 -28.61 -5.36
C PHE A 249 8.68 -28.61 -3.94
N PRO A 250 9.96 -28.95 -3.75
CA PRO A 250 10.63 -28.83 -2.46
C PRO A 250 10.48 -27.41 -1.91
N ARG A 251 10.06 -27.29 -0.65
CA ARG A 251 9.87 -25.98 0.00
C ARG A 251 11.23 -25.29 0.13
N ARG A 252 11.29 -24.02 -0.29
CA ARG A 252 12.51 -23.19 -0.22
C ARG A 252 12.60 -22.49 1.14
N HIS A 253 13.19 -23.16 2.12
CA HIS A 253 13.37 -22.63 3.48
C HIS A 253 14.22 -21.35 3.52
N ASP A 254 15.20 -21.25 2.61
CA ASP A 254 16.05 -20.08 2.42
C ASP A 254 15.24 -18.83 2.07
N LEU A 255 14.33 -18.94 1.10
CA LEU A 255 13.48 -17.83 0.66
C LEU A 255 12.41 -17.46 1.68
N ASP A 256 11.86 -18.45 2.39
CA ASP A 256 10.92 -18.22 3.48
C ASP A 256 11.57 -17.44 4.64
N ALA A 257 12.80 -17.80 4.98
CA ALA A 257 13.60 -17.12 5.99
C ALA A 257 13.96 -15.70 5.55
N LEU A 258 14.41 -15.53 4.31
CA LEU A 258 14.76 -14.23 3.73
C LEU A 258 13.58 -13.27 3.78
N ARG A 259 12.40 -13.74 3.36
CA ARG A 259 11.16 -12.98 3.44
C ARG A 259 10.83 -12.57 4.88
N SER A 260 11.02 -13.47 5.84
CA SER A 260 10.74 -13.21 7.25
C SER A 260 11.72 -12.19 7.87
N GLY A 261 13.01 -12.29 7.53
CA GLY A 261 14.03 -11.34 7.96
C GLY A 261 13.79 -9.95 7.39
N ALA A 262 13.50 -9.87 6.08
CA ALA A 262 13.13 -8.62 5.43
C ALA A 262 11.86 -7.99 6.03
N MET A 263 10.92 -8.81 6.54
CA MET A 263 9.72 -8.30 7.21
C MET A 263 10.05 -7.67 8.56
N LEU A 264 10.91 -8.30 9.36
CA LEU A 264 11.35 -7.73 10.63
C LEU A 264 12.14 -6.43 10.45
N LEU A 265 12.99 -6.35 9.41
CA LEU A 265 13.64 -5.10 9.02
C LEU A 265 12.63 -4.00 8.66
N GLY A 266 11.44 -4.36 8.18
CA GLY A 266 10.37 -3.39 7.94
C GLY A 266 9.82 -2.75 9.21
N ILE A 267 9.58 -3.56 10.25
CA ILE A 267 9.15 -3.05 11.56
C ILE A 267 10.24 -2.15 12.15
N ALA A 268 11.50 -2.58 12.10
CA ALA A 268 12.64 -1.79 12.54
C ALA A 268 12.75 -0.46 11.79
N LEU A 269 12.59 -0.46 10.46
CA LEU A 269 12.58 0.76 9.66
C LEU A 269 11.50 1.73 10.13
N HIS A 270 10.26 1.29 10.31
CA HIS A 270 9.17 2.18 10.74
C HIS A 270 9.33 2.67 12.18
N ALA A 271 9.91 1.84 13.06
CA ALA A 271 10.24 2.24 14.42
C ALA A 271 11.32 3.34 14.45
N ALA A 272 12.28 3.32 13.51
CA ALA A 272 13.37 4.30 13.44
C ALA A 272 12.91 5.71 13.01
N ILE A 273 11.80 5.84 12.25
CA ILE A 273 11.35 7.11 11.66
C ILE A 273 11.05 8.19 12.73
N SER A 274 10.64 7.82 13.94
CA SER A 274 10.37 8.81 14.99
C SER A 274 11.64 9.46 15.57
N PHE A 275 12.82 8.90 15.31
CA PHE A 275 14.09 9.32 15.91
C PHE A 275 14.96 10.17 14.97
N ILE A 276 14.53 10.37 13.72
CA ILE A 276 15.29 11.11 12.70
C ILE A 276 14.94 12.61 12.63
N GLY A 277 13.93 13.07 13.38
CA GLY A 277 13.64 14.49 13.55
C GLY A 277 13.02 15.20 12.34
N VAL A 278 12.52 14.45 11.34
CA VAL A 278 11.91 15.01 10.10
C VAL A 278 10.45 15.45 10.32
N GLY A 279 10.15 16.04 11.49
CA GLY A 279 8.80 16.44 11.89
C GLY A 279 8.24 17.59 11.05
N GLY A 280 7.02 17.44 10.53
CA GLY A 280 6.31 18.44 9.74
C GLY A 280 6.33 18.14 8.24
N ASP A 281 7.53 18.09 7.65
CA ASP A 281 7.69 17.99 6.20
C ASP A 281 7.76 16.54 5.67
N GLY A 282 8.14 15.57 6.53
CA GLY A 282 8.29 14.14 6.17
C GLY A 282 7.04 13.28 6.35
N GLY A 283 5.90 13.86 6.77
CA GLY A 283 4.60 13.17 6.85
C GLY A 283 4.43 12.07 7.92
N TRP A 284 5.41 11.84 8.81
CA TRP A 284 5.29 10.85 9.90
C TRP A 284 4.71 11.47 11.18
N ALA A 285 3.65 10.85 11.72
CA ALA A 285 2.82 11.47 12.75
C ALA A 285 3.43 11.55 14.16
N VAL A 286 4.49 10.79 14.46
CA VAL A 286 5.13 10.77 15.80
C VAL A 286 6.60 11.08 15.70
N GLN A 287 7.04 12.12 16.41
CA GLN A 287 8.47 12.40 16.63
C GLN A 287 8.81 12.18 18.11
N ASP A 288 9.98 11.59 18.37
CA ASP A 288 10.54 11.48 19.70
C ASP A 288 11.13 12.82 20.15
N ASN A 289 11.15 13.06 21.46
CA ASN A 289 11.73 14.28 22.02
C ASN A 289 13.28 14.26 21.98
N ASP A 290 13.88 13.08 21.84
CA ASP A 290 15.33 12.89 21.75
C ASP A 290 15.72 12.37 20.36
N THR A 291 16.28 13.28 19.56
CA THR A 291 16.79 13.03 18.20
C THR A 291 18.32 13.07 18.15
N SER A 292 19.00 12.89 19.29
CA SER A 292 20.47 12.97 19.40
C SER A 292 21.24 12.00 18.50
N GLN A 293 20.59 10.93 18.03
CA GLN A 293 21.18 9.91 17.13
C GLN A 293 20.51 9.89 15.75
N ALA A 294 19.90 11.00 15.32
CA ALA A 294 19.16 11.08 14.06
C ALA A 294 19.96 10.57 12.85
N ASP A 295 21.24 10.92 12.72
CA ASP A 295 22.10 10.52 11.59
C ASP A 295 22.28 9.00 11.50
N VAL A 296 22.41 8.33 12.65
CA VAL A 296 22.59 6.87 12.72
C VAL A 296 21.30 6.17 12.30
N PHE A 297 20.15 6.63 12.81
CA PHE A 297 18.84 6.09 12.45
C PHE A 297 18.47 6.40 11.00
N GLY A 298 18.81 7.59 10.49
CA GLY A 298 18.63 8.01 9.10
C GLY A 298 19.44 7.13 8.14
N THR A 299 20.74 6.94 8.43
CA THR A 299 21.61 6.05 7.66
C THR A 299 21.08 4.61 7.65
N GLY A 300 20.67 4.09 8.80
CA GLY A 300 20.06 2.76 8.90
C GLY A 300 18.75 2.63 8.12
N LEU A 301 17.90 3.67 8.17
CA LEU A 301 16.66 3.74 7.42
C LEU A 301 16.92 3.72 5.91
N TRP A 302 17.78 4.59 5.40
CA TRP A 302 18.12 4.65 3.98
C TRP A 302 18.74 3.34 3.49
N ALA A 303 19.63 2.75 4.28
CA ALA A 303 20.22 1.44 3.98
C ALA A 303 19.12 0.37 3.80
N ILE A 304 18.18 0.25 4.73
CA ILE A 304 17.09 -0.73 4.62
C ILE A 304 16.14 -0.39 3.48
N HIS A 305 15.77 0.89 3.32
CA HIS A 305 14.84 1.38 2.30
C HIS A 305 15.33 1.07 0.89
N GLY A 306 16.64 1.22 0.63
CA GLY A 306 17.23 1.07 -0.69
C GLY A 306 17.17 -0.34 -1.29
N PHE A 307 16.91 -1.40 -0.52
CA PHE A 307 16.83 -2.78 -1.07
C PHE A 307 15.63 -3.61 -0.61
N ARG A 308 15.03 -3.31 0.54
CA ARG A 308 14.08 -4.23 1.19
C ARG A 308 12.86 -4.51 0.31
N MET A 309 12.29 -3.47 -0.33
CA MET A 309 11.09 -3.63 -1.15
C MET A 309 11.37 -4.37 -2.45
N GLN A 310 12.48 -4.05 -3.09
CA GLN A 310 13.01 -4.71 -4.29
C GLN A 310 13.19 -6.20 -4.05
N LEU A 311 13.80 -6.57 -2.92
CA LEU A 311 13.96 -7.95 -2.48
C LEU A 311 12.59 -8.67 -2.38
N PHE A 312 11.58 -8.03 -1.77
CA PHE A 312 10.24 -8.60 -1.70
C PHE A 312 9.60 -8.79 -3.08
N PHE A 313 9.81 -7.87 -4.02
CA PHE A 313 9.32 -8.02 -5.39
C PHE A 313 10.01 -9.17 -6.14
N VAL A 314 11.33 -9.36 -5.98
CA VAL A 314 12.05 -10.54 -6.51
C VAL A 314 11.45 -11.84 -5.96
N VAL A 315 11.26 -11.93 -4.64
CA VAL A 315 10.68 -13.12 -4.00
C VAL A 315 9.22 -13.34 -4.46
N SER A 316 8.45 -12.26 -4.64
CA SER A 316 7.06 -12.32 -5.10
C SER A 316 6.95 -12.80 -6.54
N GLY A 317 7.85 -12.36 -7.42
CA GLY A 317 7.96 -12.84 -8.80
C GLY A 317 8.28 -14.32 -8.86
N PHE A 318 9.26 -14.77 -8.08
CA PHE A 318 9.65 -16.17 -7.97
C PHE A 318 8.46 -17.07 -7.59
N PHE A 319 7.73 -16.72 -6.52
CA PHE A 319 6.58 -17.51 -6.10
C PHE A 319 5.38 -17.41 -7.05
N THR A 320 5.27 -16.33 -7.83
CA THR A 320 4.22 -16.19 -8.86
C THR A 320 4.47 -17.13 -10.03
N ALA A 321 5.71 -17.18 -10.53
CA ALA A 321 6.10 -18.15 -11.55
C ALA A 321 5.90 -19.59 -11.06
N MET A 322 6.32 -19.89 -9.82
CA MET A 322 6.11 -21.20 -9.21
C MET A 322 4.64 -21.62 -9.17
N LEU A 323 3.75 -20.72 -8.74
CA LEU A 323 2.32 -21.00 -8.65
C LEU A 323 1.68 -21.14 -10.04
N TRP A 324 2.11 -20.33 -11.01
CA TRP A 324 1.70 -20.44 -12.40
C TRP A 324 2.06 -21.79 -13.01
N ARG A 325 3.32 -22.20 -12.89
CA ARG A 325 3.81 -23.50 -13.42
C ARG A 325 3.10 -24.68 -12.76
N ARG A 326 2.67 -24.55 -11.50
CA ARG A 326 1.99 -25.62 -10.77
C ARG A 326 0.49 -25.72 -11.06
N ARG A 327 -0.23 -24.60 -11.17
CA ARG A 327 -1.71 -24.60 -11.20
C ARG A 327 -2.32 -23.92 -12.43
N GLY A 328 -1.50 -23.34 -13.30
CA GLY A 328 -1.94 -22.59 -14.46
C GLY A 328 -2.42 -21.17 -14.13
N LEU A 329 -2.72 -20.41 -15.19
CA LEU A 329 -2.97 -18.96 -15.10
C LEU A 329 -4.28 -18.62 -14.37
N LYS A 330 -5.36 -19.35 -14.65
CA LYS A 330 -6.67 -19.10 -14.01
C LYS A 330 -6.61 -19.31 -12.49
N ALA A 331 -5.96 -20.39 -12.05
CA ALA A 331 -5.79 -20.68 -10.63
C ALA A 331 -4.86 -19.68 -9.94
N LEU A 332 -3.80 -19.22 -10.63
CA LEU A 332 -2.94 -18.15 -10.15
C LEU A 332 -3.76 -16.88 -9.86
N LEU A 333 -4.51 -16.39 -10.85
CA LEU A 333 -5.29 -15.15 -10.72
C LEU A 333 -6.32 -15.26 -9.58
N LEU A 334 -7.06 -16.36 -9.51
CA LEU A 334 -8.04 -16.57 -8.44
C LEU A 334 -7.38 -16.65 -7.06
N HIS A 335 -6.23 -17.33 -6.96
CA HIS A 335 -5.48 -17.44 -5.72
C HIS A 335 -4.93 -16.09 -5.27
N ARG A 336 -4.32 -15.33 -6.19
CA ARG A 336 -3.75 -14.01 -5.94
C ARG A 336 -4.84 -12.98 -5.60
N ALA A 337 -5.99 -12.99 -6.29
CA ALA A 337 -7.12 -12.15 -5.94
C ALA A 337 -7.59 -12.41 -4.49
N LYS A 338 -7.78 -13.68 -4.11
CA LYS A 338 -8.22 -14.04 -2.75
C LYS A 338 -7.19 -13.72 -1.66
N ARG A 339 -5.89 -13.79 -1.99
CA ARG A 339 -4.80 -13.68 -1.00
C ARG A 339 -4.03 -12.37 -1.01
N ILE A 340 -4.25 -11.50 -1.99
CA ILE A 340 -3.57 -10.21 -2.11
C ILE A 340 -4.61 -9.10 -2.24
N LEU A 341 -5.46 -9.16 -3.26
CA LEU A 341 -6.46 -8.12 -3.51
C LEU A 341 -7.47 -8.00 -2.37
N VAL A 342 -8.09 -9.11 -1.95
CA VAL A 342 -9.08 -9.08 -0.86
C VAL A 342 -8.49 -8.55 0.45
N PRO A 343 -7.35 -9.07 0.97
CA PRO A 343 -6.73 -8.49 2.15
C PRO A 343 -6.31 -7.02 1.99
N CYS A 344 -5.88 -6.60 0.79
CA CYS A 344 -5.56 -5.21 0.50
C CYS A 344 -6.79 -4.32 0.70
N LEU A 345 -7.92 -4.66 0.06
CA LEU A 345 -9.17 -3.90 0.16
C LEU A 345 -9.72 -3.89 1.59
N VAL A 346 -9.68 -5.03 2.28
CA VAL A 346 -10.06 -5.09 3.70
C VAL A 346 -9.15 -4.21 4.54
N GLY A 347 -7.84 -4.23 4.29
CA GLY A 347 -6.87 -3.39 4.98
C GLY A 347 -7.10 -1.90 4.74
N VAL A 348 -7.44 -1.49 3.51
CA VAL A 348 -7.82 -0.11 3.20
C VAL A 348 -9.09 0.29 3.94
N ALA A 349 -10.09 -0.58 4.03
CA ALA A 349 -11.33 -0.30 4.75
C ALA A 349 -11.20 -0.30 6.28
N THR A 350 -10.15 -0.93 6.85
CA THR A 350 -10.03 -1.15 8.30
C THR A 350 -8.74 -0.57 8.89
N ILE A 351 -7.58 -1.04 8.43
CA ILE A 351 -6.27 -0.67 8.97
C ILE A 351 -5.90 0.77 8.62
N ILE A 352 -6.17 1.23 7.39
CA ILE A 352 -5.83 2.61 6.99
C ILE A 352 -6.57 3.66 7.84
N PRO A 353 -7.89 3.58 8.04
CA PRO A 353 -8.58 4.45 8.99
C PRO A 353 -7.98 4.41 10.40
N ILE A 354 -7.59 3.23 10.90
CA ILE A 354 -6.95 3.10 12.22
C ILE A 354 -5.61 3.86 12.24
N ILE A 355 -4.77 3.73 11.21
CA ILE A 355 -3.51 4.46 11.10
C ILE A 355 -3.77 5.96 11.13
N ASN A 356 -4.73 6.45 10.35
CA ASN A 356 -5.05 7.87 10.29
C ASN A 356 -5.56 8.40 11.64
N ILE A 357 -6.44 7.65 12.32
CA ILE A 357 -6.93 8.01 13.65
C ILE A 357 -5.78 8.05 14.67
N VAL A 358 -4.92 7.02 14.68
CA VAL A 358 -3.76 6.99 15.59
C VAL A 358 -2.78 8.11 15.28
N GLY A 359 -2.56 8.42 14.00
CA GLY A 359 -1.71 9.53 13.56
C GLY A 359 -2.25 10.89 14.00
N ILE A 360 -3.55 11.15 13.81
CA ILE A 360 -4.22 12.36 14.29
C ILE A 360 -4.12 12.47 15.81
N LEU A 361 -4.35 11.37 16.53
CA LEU A 361 -4.19 11.33 17.99
C LEU A 361 -2.74 11.63 18.41
N ALA A 362 -1.76 11.11 17.68
CA ALA A 362 -0.35 11.35 17.96
C ALA A 362 0.03 12.82 17.79
N ALA A 363 -0.47 13.43 16.71
CA ALA A 363 -0.27 14.84 16.40
C ALA A 363 -0.98 15.73 17.44
N ALA A 364 -2.22 15.42 17.82
CA ALA A 364 -2.99 16.17 18.81
C ALA A 364 -2.37 16.14 20.21
N THR A 365 -1.60 15.10 20.52
CA THR A 365 -0.94 14.93 21.82
C THR A 365 0.52 15.38 21.80
N ALA A 366 1.07 15.72 20.63
CA ALA A 366 2.40 16.31 20.54
C ALA A 366 2.36 17.68 21.24
N LYS A 367 3.38 17.97 22.08
CA LYS A 367 3.49 19.31 22.66
C LYS A 367 3.68 20.29 21.51
N THR A 368 2.73 21.22 21.35
CA THR A 368 2.98 22.45 20.59
C THR A 368 4.24 23.06 21.19
N PRO A 369 5.25 23.45 20.38
CA PRO A 369 6.34 24.26 20.90
C PRO A 369 5.70 25.42 21.65
N GLN A 370 5.96 25.53 22.95
CA GLN A 370 5.67 26.77 23.66
C GLN A 370 6.41 27.84 22.87
N ALA A 371 5.66 28.78 22.31
CA ALA A 371 6.19 30.08 22.00
C ALA A 371 6.65 30.63 23.35
N ASP A 372 7.91 30.35 23.69
CA ASP A 372 8.62 31.07 24.72
C ASP A 372 8.85 32.47 24.16
N GLU A 373 7.80 33.29 24.26
CA GLU A 373 7.94 34.73 24.44
C GLU A 373 8.82 34.96 25.67
N LYS A 374 10.15 34.94 25.46
CA LYS A 374 11.15 35.79 26.11
C LYS A 374 12.55 35.25 25.84
N GLY A 375 13.29 36.03 25.05
CA GLY A 375 14.74 36.13 25.21
C GLY A 375 15.57 35.51 24.10
N GLN A 376 15.60 36.18 22.95
CA GLN A 376 16.85 36.39 22.20
C GLN A 376 16.68 37.61 21.27
N GLU A 377 16.65 38.79 21.89
CA GLU A 377 17.19 39.99 21.24
C GLU A 377 18.70 39.78 21.11
N GLN A 378 19.17 39.46 19.91
CA GLN A 378 20.56 39.65 19.53
C GLN A 378 20.63 40.33 18.16
N GLN A 379 20.80 41.65 18.26
CA GLN A 379 21.67 42.49 17.44
C GLN A 379 21.53 42.37 15.92
N GLN A 380 20.69 43.24 15.38
CA GLN A 380 20.96 43.89 14.10
C GLN A 380 21.30 45.35 14.39
N GLU A 381 22.58 45.67 14.21
CA GLU A 381 23.16 47.01 14.29
C GLU A 381 22.63 47.87 13.11
N PRO A 382 22.26 49.14 13.33
CA PRO A 382 21.70 49.97 12.27
C PRO A 382 22.83 50.69 11.53
N ASP A 383 22.90 50.56 10.20
CA ASP A 383 23.72 51.49 9.40
C ASP A 383 23.00 51.96 8.14
N LYS A 384 22.89 53.30 8.08
CA LYS A 384 22.68 54.22 6.95
C LYS A 384 21.37 54.18 6.16
N THR A 385 20.47 55.04 6.63
CA THR A 385 19.69 55.95 5.77
C THR A 385 20.60 56.78 4.86
N ASP A 386 20.29 56.79 3.56
CA ASP A 386 20.74 57.83 2.62
C ASP A 386 19.60 58.80 2.30
N GLU A 387 19.96 60.08 2.25
CA GLU A 387 19.13 61.23 1.94
C GLU A 387 18.58 61.18 0.50
N LYS A 388 17.37 60.67 0.36
CA LYS A 388 16.29 61.19 -0.52
C LYS A 388 15.12 60.22 -0.39
N GLY A 389 14.11 60.66 0.37
CA GLY A 389 12.87 59.92 0.61
C GLY A 389 12.06 59.66 -0.67
N THR A 390 12.47 58.65 -1.41
CA THR A 390 11.71 58.07 -2.52
C THR A 390 11.75 56.56 -2.38
N VAL A 391 10.62 55.99 -1.97
CA VAL A 391 10.33 54.57 -2.11
C VAL A 391 10.36 54.27 -3.61
N LYS A 392 11.39 53.57 -4.07
CA LYS A 392 11.27 52.82 -5.33
C LYS A 392 10.29 51.69 -5.04
N LEU A 393 9.05 51.85 -5.51
CA LEU A 393 8.21 50.71 -5.82
C LEU A 393 9.03 49.88 -6.82
N GLN A 394 9.57 48.76 -6.34
CA GLN A 394 9.97 47.69 -7.24
C GLN A 394 8.65 47.24 -7.87
N GLU A 395 8.33 47.81 -9.03
CA GLU A 395 7.56 47.10 -10.05
C GLU A 395 8.37 45.84 -10.33
N GLY A 396 8.10 44.79 -9.56
CA GLY A 396 8.30 43.45 -10.06
C GLY A 396 7.46 43.39 -11.31
N GLU A 397 8.13 43.30 -12.47
CA GLU A 397 7.51 42.73 -13.65
C GLU A 397 6.83 41.45 -13.18
N SER A 398 5.50 41.49 -13.05
CA SER A 398 4.75 40.26 -13.03
C SER A 398 5.00 39.70 -14.42
N GLU A 399 5.97 38.81 -14.53
CA GLU A 399 5.97 37.81 -15.58
C GLU A 399 4.55 37.23 -15.53
N LYS A 400 3.77 37.59 -16.55
CA LYS A 400 2.45 37.03 -16.75
C LYS A 400 2.70 35.56 -17.01
N ASP A 401 2.62 34.75 -15.96
CA ASP A 401 2.43 33.32 -16.10
C ASP A 401 1.07 33.14 -16.76
N ASP A 402 1.08 33.17 -18.09
CA ASP A 402 0.02 32.65 -18.91
C ASP A 402 -0.19 31.20 -18.46
N VAL A 403 -1.24 30.96 -17.69
CA VAL A 403 -1.61 29.64 -17.18
C VAL A 403 -1.80 28.70 -18.38
N GLU A 404 -0.80 27.86 -18.69
CA GLU A 404 -0.83 26.93 -19.82
C GLU A 404 -1.75 25.74 -19.53
N GLY A 405 -3.03 25.96 -19.82
CA GLY A 405 -4.13 25.03 -19.65
C GLY A 405 -4.06 23.78 -20.54
N LEU A 406 -3.35 22.74 -20.08
CA LEU A 406 -3.67 21.30 -20.22
C LEU A 406 -2.55 20.50 -19.55
N GLY A 407 -1.30 20.93 -19.70
CA GLY A 407 -0.12 20.31 -19.09
C GLY A 407 -0.20 20.30 -17.57
N ASP A 408 -0.52 21.45 -16.98
CA ASP A 408 -0.67 21.60 -15.53
C ASP A 408 -1.85 20.79 -14.99
N VAL A 409 -2.94 20.71 -15.75
CA VAL A 409 -4.11 19.90 -15.40
C VAL A 409 -3.77 18.41 -15.43
N LEU A 410 -3.07 17.94 -16.48
CA LEU A 410 -2.61 16.55 -16.57
C LEU A 410 -1.60 16.20 -15.48
N TRP A 411 -0.71 17.14 -15.14
CA TRP A 411 0.23 17.00 -14.04
C TRP A 411 -0.49 16.92 -12.69
N LEU A 412 -1.47 17.78 -12.43
CA LEU A 412 -2.30 17.72 -11.23
C LEU A 412 -3.08 16.41 -11.14
N ILE A 413 -3.68 15.95 -12.24
CA ILE A 413 -4.36 14.65 -12.32
C ILE A 413 -3.38 13.52 -11.99
N TYR A 414 -2.18 13.55 -12.56
CA TYR A 414 -1.13 12.57 -12.29
C TYR A 414 -0.73 12.58 -10.80
N MET A 415 -0.53 13.76 -10.21
CA MET A 415 -0.22 13.94 -8.79
C MET A 415 -1.32 13.36 -7.89
N VAL A 416 -2.59 13.76 -8.11
CA VAL A 416 -3.71 13.29 -7.28
C VAL A 416 -3.91 11.78 -7.42
N ILE A 417 -3.97 11.26 -8.64
CA ILE A 417 -4.27 9.84 -8.84
C ILE A 417 -3.12 8.94 -8.34
N SER A 418 -1.87 9.36 -8.51
CA SER A 418 -0.71 8.53 -8.20
C SER A 418 -0.21 8.69 -6.77
N TYR A 419 -0.37 9.86 -6.16
CA TYR A 419 0.23 10.19 -4.86
C TYR A 419 -0.77 10.45 -3.72
N LEU A 420 -2.08 10.57 -3.98
CA LEU A 420 -3.06 10.64 -2.89
C LEU A 420 -2.98 9.36 -2.03
N PRO A 421 -2.81 9.44 -0.69
CA PRO A 421 -2.42 8.31 0.13
C PRO A 421 -3.57 7.35 0.46
N ILE A 422 -4.23 6.79 -0.56
CA ILE A 422 -5.34 5.86 -0.42
C ILE A 422 -4.85 4.53 0.18
N PHE A 423 -3.73 4.02 -0.30
CA PHE A 423 -3.22 2.72 0.12
C PHE A 423 -2.21 2.83 1.28
N HIS A 424 -1.65 4.01 1.55
CA HIS A 424 -0.65 4.22 2.61
C HIS A 424 0.39 3.08 2.61
N HIS A 425 0.62 2.38 3.73
CA HIS A 425 1.59 1.28 3.82
C HIS A 425 1.18 0.01 3.05
N LEU A 426 -0.08 -0.11 2.61
CA LEU A 426 -0.60 -1.24 1.82
C LEU A 426 -0.27 -1.14 0.32
N TRP A 427 0.40 -0.08 -0.11
CA TRP A 427 0.80 0.15 -1.50
C TRP A 427 1.50 -1.07 -2.13
N PHE A 428 2.33 -1.79 -1.36
CA PHE A 428 3.05 -2.96 -1.85
C PHE A 428 2.09 -4.06 -2.35
N LEU A 429 0.98 -4.33 -1.64
CA LEU A 429 -0.04 -5.31 -2.09
C LEU A 429 -0.72 -4.83 -3.37
N TRP A 430 -0.99 -3.52 -3.46
CA TRP A 430 -1.61 -2.92 -4.62
C TRP A 430 -0.71 -3.04 -5.85
N TYR A 431 0.57 -2.73 -5.72
CA TYR A 431 1.58 -2.95 -6.76
C TYR A 431 1.66 -4.42 -7.17
N LEU A 432 1.60 -5.37 -6.22
CA LEU A 432 1.53 -6.79 -6.56
C LEU A 432 0.30 -7.13 -7.43
N CYS A 433 -0.85 -6.48 -7.23
CA CYS A 433 -2.02 -6.73 -8.05
C CYS A 433 -1.75 -6.33 -9.52
N TRP A 434 -1.16 -5.14 -9.74
CA TRP A 434 -0.75 -4.68 -11.06
C TRP A 434 0.32 -5.58 -11.69
N LEU A 435 1.36 -5.94 -10.95
CA LEU A 435 2.42 -6.81 -11.45
C LEU A 435 1.94 -8.23 -11.77
N VAL A 436 1.00 -8.78 -10.99
CA VAL A 436 0.37 -10.07 -11.30
C VAL A 436 -0.50 -9.98 -12.55
N ALA A 437 -1.22 -8.86 -12.75
CA ALA A 437 -1.99 -8.63 -13.98
C ALA A 437 -1.07 -8.50 -15.21
N MET A 438 0.01 -7.72 -15.11
CA MET A 438 1.05 -7.63 -16.16
C MET A 438 1.69 -8.99 -16.43
N PHE A 439 2.00 -9.76 -15.38
CA PHE A 439 2.52 -11.11 -15.51
C PHE A 439 1.52 -12.04 -16.20
N ALA A 440 0.22 -11.89 -15.99
CA ALA A 440 -0.79 -12.68 -16.67
C ALA A 440 -0.81 -12.42 -18.18
N ILE A 441 -0.65 -11.15 -18.57
CA ILE A 441 -0.48 -10.76 -19.98
C ILE A 441 0.80 -11.39 -20.54
N TYR A 442 1.92 -11.24 -19.84
CA TYR A 442 3.19 -11.87 -20.20
C TYR A 442 3.05 -13.39 -20.37
N ALA A 443 2.43 -14.09 -19.41
CA ALA A 443 2.24 -15.53 -19.43
C ALA A 443 1.37 -16.00 -20.61
N TYR A 444 0.33 -15.23 -20.93
CA TYR A 444 -0.53 -15.48 -22.10
C TYR A 444 0.25 -15.32 -23.41
N VAL A 445 0.98 -14.21 -23.57
CA VAL A 445 1.82 -13.92 -24.74
C VAL A 445 2.93 -14.97 -24.87
N ALA A 446 3.66 -15.26 -23.79
CA ALA A 446 4.73 -16.25 -23.77
C ALA A 446 4.23 -17.65 -24.15
N GLY A 447 3.03 -18.04 -23.69
CA GLY A 447 2.39 -19.29 -24.10
C GLY A 447 2.03 -19.31 -25.59
N ARG A 448 1.49 -18.20 -26.10
CA ARG A 448 1.09 -18.05 -27.52
C ARG A 448 2.27 -18.09 -28.49
N PHE A 449 3.43 -17.59 -28.09
CA PHE A 449 4.67 -17.56 -28.86
C PHE A 449 5.68 -18.66 -28.48
N GLN A 450 5.31 -19.59 -27.59
CA GLN A 450 6.20 -20.66 -27.12
C GLN A 450 7.54 -20.14 -26.57
N TRP A 451 7.53 -18.97 -25.92
CA TRP A 451 8.72 -18.36 -25.34
C TRP A 451 9.24 -19.22 -24.18
N ARG A 452 10.51 -19.63 -24.27
CA ARG A 452 11.17 -20.51 -23.29
C ARG A 452 12.01 -19.77 -22.23
N GLY A 453 11.99 -18.44 -22.24
CA GLY A 453 12.83 -17.63 -21.37
C GLY A 453 14.21 -17.35 -21.97
N PRO A 454 14.95 -16.37 -21.40
CA PRO A 454 16.34 -16.11 -21.76
C PRO A 454 17.25 -17.26 -21.28
N PRO A 455 18.45 -17.39 -21.87
CA PRO A 455 19.38 -18.46 -21.50
C PRO A 455 19.86 -18.31 -20.05
N ARG A 456 20.06 -19.44 -19.35
CA ARG A 456 20.41 -19.52 -17.92
C ARG A 456 21.62 -18.68 -17.52
N TRP A 457 22.62 -18.58 -18.40
CA TRP A 457 23.85 -17.82 -18.14
C TRP A 457 23.58 -16.32 -17.98
N LEU A 458 22.53 -15.78 -18.61
CA LEU A 458 22.17 -14.36 -18.50
C LEU A 458 21.58 -13.99 -17.13
N ILE A 459 21.11 -14.99 -16.37
CA ILE A 459 20.46 -14.82 -15.06
C ILE A 459 21.42 -15.17 -13.91
N THR A 460 22.15 -16.28 -14.03
CA THR A 460 22.95 -16.83 -12.91
C THR A 460 24.39 -16.31 -12.89
N SER A 461 24.96 -15.96 -14.04
CA SER A 461 26.33 -15.44 -14.12
C SER A 461 26.41 -13.97 -13.67
N PRO A 462 27.62 -13.44 -13.41
CA PRO A 462 27.83 -12.01 -13.18
C PRO A 462 27.39 -11.11 -14.36
N LEU A 463 27.26 -11.66 -15.58
CA LEU A 463 26.80 -10.91 -16.76
C LEU A 463 25.38 -10.36 -16.62
N ARG A 464 24.60 -10.86 -15.64
CA ARG A 464 23.28 -10.32 -15.31
C ARG A 464 23.30 -8.81 -15.04
N TYR A 465 24.38 -8.29 -14.45
CA TYR A 465 24.49 -6.86 -14.15
C TYR A 465 24.56 -6.01 -15.43
N LEU A 466 25.07 -6.55 -16.55
CA LEU A 466 25.17 -5.81 -17.81
C LEU A 466 23.81 -5.38 -18.36
N TRP A 467 22.75 -6.16 -18.11
CA TRP A 467 21.40 -5.80 -18.53
C TRP A 467 20.53 -5.32 -17.36
N LEU A 468 20.70 -5.86 -16.16
CA LEU A 468 19.90 -5.45 -15.00
C LEU A 468 20.16 -4.00 -14.60
N LEU A 469 21.42 -3.57 -14.59
CA LEU A 469 21.76 -2.20 -14.22
C LEU A 469 21.11 -1.19 -15.18
N PRO A 470 21.36 -1.19 -16.51
CA PRO A 470 20.75 -0.20 -17.39
C PRO A 470 19.22 -0.26 -17.39
N VAL A 471 18.62 -1.45 -17.38
CA VAL A 471 17.15 -1.59 -17.34
C VAL A 471 16.54 -1.03 -16.06
N THR A 472 17.23 -1.13 -14.92
CA THR A 472 16.77 -0.57 -13.64
C THR A 472 17.09 0.93 -13.52
N MET A 473 18.19 1.39 -14.12
CA MET A 473 18.60 2.79 -14.09
C MET A 473 17.59 3.70 -14.81
N VAL A 474 16.97 3.24 -15.91
CA VAL A 474 15.98 4.05 -16.64
C VAL A 474 14.83 4.53 -15.74
N PRO A 475 14.07 3.65 -15.06
CA PRO A 475 13.02 4.10 -14.16
C PRO A 475 13.55 4.77 -12.88
N GLN A 476 14.73 4.38 -12.37
CA GLN A 476 15.34 5.05 -11.21
C GLN A 476 15.75 6.50 -11.51
N ALA A 477 16.16 6.80 -12.74
CA ALA A 477 16.53 8.16 -13.17
C ALA A 477 15.35 9.14 -13.14
N CYS A 478 14.11 8.64 -13.08
CA CYS A 478 12.90 9.45 -12.92
C CYS A 478 12.50 9.65 -11.45
N MET A 479 13.24 9.13 -10.48
CA MET A 479 12.92 9.19 -9.04
C MET A 479 13.81 10.19 -8.29
N GLY A 480 13.34 10.71 -7.16
CA GLY A 480 14.06 11.74 -6.38
C GLY A 480 14.06 13.11 -7.06
N LEU A 481 13.04 13.39 -7.88
CA LEU A 481 12.86 14.66 -8.62
C LEU A 481 11.74 15.54 -8.05
N LEU A 482 10.82 14.96 -7.27
CA LEU A 482 9.69 15.68 -6.69
C LEU A 482 10.04 16.20 -5.28
N PRO A 483 9.50 17.34 -4.84
CA PRO A 483 9.60 17.78 -3.44
C PRO A 483 9.06 16.70 -2.50
N GLY A 484 9.82 16.35 -1.46
CA GLY A 484 9.47 15.28 -0.51
C GLY A 484 9.65 13.85 -1.04
N ALA A 485 10.25 13.67 -2.22
CA ALA A 485 10.67 12.37 -2.75
C ALA A 485 11.75 11.73 -1.87
N SER A 486 11.93 10.42 -2.02
CA SER A 486 12.94 9.71 -1.24
C SER A 486 14.33 10.14 -1.71
N GLU A 487 15.12 10.73 -0.82
CA GLU A 487 16.48 11.16 -1.15
C GLU A 487 17.35 9.96 -1.57
N PHE A 488 17.17 8.83 -0.89
CA PHE A 488 17.85 7.56 -1.16
C PHE A 488 16.90 6.37 -1.25
N GLY A 489 17.03 5.58 -2.30
CA GLY A 489 16.14 4.46 -2.61
C GLY A 489 15.04 4.86 -3.61
N PRO A 490 14.06 3.97 -3.84
CA PRO A 490 12.99 4.25 -4.78
C PRO A 490 11.94 5.19 -4.17
N ASP A 491 11.33 6.02 -5.00
CA ASP A 491 10.15 6.77 -4.58
C ASP A 491 8.97 5.84 -4.27
N THR A 492 8.04 6.34 -3.46
CA THR A 492 6.82 5.60 -3.10
C THR A 492 5.60 6.38 -3.56
N ALA A 493 4.84 5.81 -4.51
CA ALA A 493 3.51 6.29 -4.87
C ALA A 493 2.47 5.38 -4.20
N VAL A 494 1.59 5.99 -3.41
CA VAL A 494 0.59 5.32 -2.56
C VAL A 494 -0.86 5.53 -3.03
N GLY A 495 -1.02 6.08 -4.24
CA GLY A 495 -2.30 6.36 -4.88
C GLY A 495 -2.94 5.20 -5.62
N PHE A 496 -4.03 5.53 -6.31
CA PHE A 496 -4.89 4.55 -6.97
C PHE A 496 -4.26 3.96 -8.23
N ILE A 497 -3.64 4.79 -9.07
CA ILE A 497 -2.86 4.30 -10.21
C ILE A 497 -1.39 4.44 -9.84
N PRO A 498 -0.63 3.33 -9.77
CA PRO A 498 0.81 3.39 -9.56
C PRO A 498 1.50 4.32 -10.56
N ALA A 499 2.39 5.17 -10.08
CA ALA A 499 3.24 5.97 -10.94
C ALA A 499 3.99 5.05 -11.94
N PRO A 500 3.94 5.31 -13.26
CA PRO A 500 4.46 4.37 -14.26
C PRO A 500 5.93 4.01 -14.08
N HIS A 501 6.78 5.00 -13.76
CA HIS A 501 8.22 4.77 -13.55
C HIS A 501 8.49 3.93 -12.28
N ILE A 502 7.72 4.12 -11.20
CA ILE A 502 7.82 3.32 -9.97
C ILE A 502 7.32 1.89 -10.21
N LEU A 503 6.20 1.73 -10.93
CA LEU A 503 5.68 0.43 -11.30
C LEU A 503 6.68 -0.33 -12.20
N LEU A 504 7.27 0.35 -13.19
CA LEU A 504 8.28 -0.23 -14.07
C LEU A 504 9.52 -0.66 -13.29
N TYR A 505 10.01 0.17 -12.37
CA TYR A 505 11.13 -0.18 -11.49
C TYR A 505 10.88 -1.50 -10.76
N TYR A 506 9.77 -1.62 -10.04
CA TYR A 506 9.42 -2.86 -9.34
C TYR A 506 9.10 -4.03 -10.26
N ALA A 507 8.63 -3.77 -11.49
CA ALA A 507 8.42 -4.79 -12.50
C ALA A 507 9.75 -5.45 -12.94
N VAL A 508 10.87 -4.72 -12.95
CA VAL A 508 12.20 -5.31 -13.23
C VAL A 508 12.56 -6.35 -12.16
N PHE A 509 12.39 -6.02 -10.88
CA PHE A 509 12.67 -6.94 -9.77
C PHE A 509 11.73 -8.14 -9.77
N PHE A 510 10.42 -7.90 -9.94
CA PHE A 510 9.43 -8.97 -10.03
C PHE A 510 9.70 -9.88 -11.24
N GLY A 511 9.99 -9.30 -12.39
CA GLY A 511 10.35 -10.01 -13.62
C GLY A 511 11.61 -10.85 -13.45
N PHE A 512 12.66 -10.31 -12.82
CA PHE A 512 13.85 -11.09 -12.50
C PHE A 512 13.52 -12.28 -11.60
N GLY A 513 12.65 -12.11 -10.59
CA GLY A 513 12.16 -13.21 -9.76
C GLY A 513 11.49 -14.32 -10.56
N VAL A 514 10.65 -13.96 -11.53
CA VAL A 514 10.01 -14.90 -12.47
C VAL A 514 11.06 -15.65 -13.29
N LEU A 515 11.99 -14.92 -13.91
CA LEU A 515 13.06 -15.49 -14.73
C LEU A 515 13.96 -16.42 -13.91
N TYR A 516 14.26 -16.05 -12.67
CA TYR A 516 15.09 -16.85 -11.77
C TYR A 516 14.43 -18.17 -11.37
N PHE A 517 13.11 -18.21 -11.20
CA PHE A 517 12.38 -19.46 -11.00
C PHE A 517 12.52 -20.39 -12.22
N ASP A 518 12.28 -19.87 -13.43
CA ASP A 518 12.35 -20.66 -14.66
C ASP A 518 13.79 -21.11 -15.01
N CYS A 519 14.81 -20.38 -14.54
CA CYS A 519 16.21 -20.75 -14.70
C CYS A 519 16.58 -22.07 -14.00
N ASP A 520 15.89 -22.40 -12.90
CA ASP A 520 16.12 -23.58 -12.06
C ASP A 520 17.58 -23.71 -11.58
N ASP A 521 18.03 -22.74 -10.77
CA ASP A 521 19.40 -22.69 -10.21
C ASP A 521 19.64 -23.73 -9.09
N GLN A 522 19.64 -25.01 -9.46
CA GLN A 522 19.90 -26.15 -8.56
C GLN A 522 21.32 -26.11 -7.95
N ARG A 523 22.29 -25.57 -8.68
CA ARG A 523 23.69 -25.45 -8.24
C ARG A 523 23.94 -24.29 -7.28
N GLY A 524 22.94 -23.42 -7.11
CA GLY A 524 23.01 -22.28 -6.22
C GLY A 524 24.03 -21.23 -6.63
N GLN A 525 24.22 -20.99 -7.92
CA GLN A 525 25.19 -20.04 -8.47
C GLN A 525 24.86 -18.59 -8.12
N LEU A 526 23.56 -18.23 -8.07
CA LEU A 526 23.14 -16.88 -7.70
C LEU A 526 23.48 -16.59 -6.23
N GLY A 527 24.25 -15.54 -5.98
CA GLY A 527 24.67 -15.18 -4.62
C GLY A 527 25.74 -16.10 -4.02
N ARG A 528 26.44 -16.91 -4.82
CA ARG A 528 27.56 -17.75 -4.33
C ARG A 528 28.64 -16.94 -3.59
N TRP A 529 28.90 -15.72 -4.06
CA TRP A 529 29.91 -14.81 -3.50
C TRP A 529 29.30 -13.84 -2.48
N TRP A 530 28.27 -14.26 -1.75
CA TRP A 530 27.52 -13.39 -0.84
C TRP A 530 28.37 -12.63 0.20
N PRO A 531 29.44 -13.17 0.82
CA PRO A 531 30.16 -12.42 1.85
C PRO A 531 30.85 -11.21 1.24
N VAL A 532 31.54 -11.41 0.12
CA VAL A 532 32.22 -10.34 -0.63
C VAL A 532 31.21 -9.37 -1.20
N THR A 533 30.08 -9.88 -1.73
CA THR A 533 29.02 -9.03 -2.29
C THR A 533 28.44 -8.13 -1.21
N LEU A 534 28.05 -8.68 -0.05
CA LEU A 534 27.51 -7.87 1.05
C LEU A 534 28.55 -6.90 1.62
N LEU A 535 29.80 -7.34 1.79
CA LEU A 535 30.87 -6.47 2.28
C LEU A 535 31.07 -5.28 1.35
N VAL A 536 31.26 -5.51 0.05
CA VAL A 536 31.43 -4.43 -0.93
C VAL A 536 30.18 -3.56 -1.01
N THR A 537 28.98 -4.14 -1.01
CA THR A 537 27.74 -3.38 -1.08
C THR A 537 27.55 -2.45 0.12
N PHE A 538 27.75 -2.93 1.35
CA PHE A 538 27.48 -2.13 2.54
C PHE A 538 28.65 -1.25 2.98
N VAL A 539 29.90 -1.62 2.70
CA VAL A 539 31.09 -0.86 3.12
C VAL A 539 31.57 0.10 2.05
N VAL A 540 31.37 -0.19 0.77
CA VAL A 540 31.86 0.65 -0.34
C VAL A 540 30.71 1.31 -1.09
N VAL A 541 29.77 0.51 -1.61
CA VAL A 541 28.72 1.05 -2.49
C VAL A 541 27.75 1.94 -1.72
N LEU A 542 27.29 1.53 -0.53
CA LEU A 542 26.34 2.31 0.26
C LEU A 542 26.88 3.70 0.66
N PRO A 543 28.08 3.85 1.25
CA PRO A 543 28.61 5.19 1.56
C PRO A 543 28.76 6.08 0.33
N LEU A 544 29.24 5.53 -0.79
CA LEU A 544 29.33 6.28 -2.05
C LEU A 544 27.93 6.66 -2.57
N ALA A 545 26.97 5.74 -2.50
CA ALA A 545 25.62 5.99 -2.95
C ALA A 545 24.93 7.07 -2.12
N LEU A 546 25.13 7.09 -0.80
CA LEU A 546 24.66 8.15 0.09
C LEU A 546 25.38 9.47 -0.19
N GLU A 547 26.69 9.46 -0.45
CA GLU A 547 27.42 10.67 -0.80
C GLU A 547 26.87 11.35 -2.05
N PHE A 548 26.65 10.60 -3.13
CA PHE A 548 26.10 11.16 -4.37
C PHE A 548 24.60 11.46 -4.30
N SER A 549 23.89 10.90 -3.31
CA SER A 549 22.45 11.10 -3.11
C SER A 549 22.16 12.32 -2.24
N ILE A 550 22.79 12.42 -1.07
CA ILE A 550 22.52 13.44 -0.04
C ILE A 550 23.75 14.26 0.37
N GLY A 551 24.95 13.92 -0.13
CA GLY A 551 26.17 14.65 0.23
C GLY A 551 26.62 14.40 1.67
N LEU A 552 26.35 13.20 2.21
CA LEU A 552 26.54 12.84 3.62
C LEU A 552 27.93 13.19 4.20
N PHE A 553 28.99 13.12 3.40
CA PHE A 553 30.37 13.35 3.82
C PHE A 553 31.02 14.59 3.15
N GLY A 554 30.43 15.15 2.10
CA GLY A 554 30.86 16.43 1.50
C GLY A 554 32.09 16.36 0.59
N TRP A 555 32.33 15.21 -0.05
CA TRP A 555 33.50 14.91 -0.88
C TRP A 555 33.14 14.55 -2.33
N ARG A 556 31.85 14.63 -2.72
CA ARG A 556 31.37 14.33 -4.09
C ARG A 556 32.03 15.19 -5.18
N GLU A 557 32.32 16.45 -4.90
CA GLU A 557 32.95 17.39 -5.86
C GLU A 557 34.41 17.00 -6.15
N GLN A 558 35.09 16.37 -5.18
CA GLN A 558 36.46 15.90 -5.35
C GLN A 558 36.52 14.58 -6.13
N LEU A 559 35.45 13.79 -6.06
CA LEU A 559 35.34 12.48 -6.71
C LEU A 559 34.91 12.57 -8.17
N ALA A 560 34.02 13.50 -8.51
CA ALA A 560 33.50 13.64 -9.88
C ALA A 560 32.95 15.06 -10.15
N PRO A 561 32.98 15.52 -11.42
CA PRO A 561 32.35 16.78 -11.80
C PRO A 561 30.83 16.72 -11.64
N ALA A 562 30.21 17.88 -11.37
CA ALA A 562 28.77 18.02 -11.13
C ALA A 562 27.88 17.40 -12.23
N SER A 563 28.31 17.45 -13.50
CA SER A 563 27.59 16.85 -14.63
C SER A 563 27.38 15.34 -14.51
N LEU A 564 28.22 14.63 -13.74
CA LEU A 564 28.14 13.19 -13.54
C LEU A 564 27.41 12.80 -12.25
N HIS A 565 27.13 13.74 -11.34
CA HIS A 565 26.56 13.43 -10.02
C HIS A 565 25.24 12.68 -10.11
N ARG A 566 24.33 13.12 -10.99
CA ARG A 566 23.03 12.46 -11.17
C ARG A 566 23.19 11.03 -11.71
N LEU A 567 24.06 10.83 -12.70
CA LEU A 567 24.34 9.52 -13.26
C LEU A 567 24.94 8.58 -12.21
N LEU A 568 25.93 9.05 -11.45
CA LEU A 568 26.59 8.30 -10.39
C LEU A 568 25.63 7.97 -9.25
N ASN A 569 24.79 8.91 -8.84
CA ASN A 569 23.73 8.69 -7.85
C ASN A 569 22.81 7.54 -8.28
N VAL A 570 22.24 7.61 -9.49
CA VAL A 570 21.34 6.56 -10.02
C VAL A 570 22.06 5.21 -10.15
N LEU A 571 23.28 5.19 -10.70
CA LEU A 571 24.07 3.98 -10.85
C LEU A 571 24.38 3.32 -9.51
N LEU A 572 24.85 4.10 -8.53
CA LEU A 572 25.24 3.60 -7.21
C LEU A 572 24.05 3.08 -6.41
N GLN A 573 22.89 3.75 -6.47
CA GLN A 573 21.66 3.24 -5.85
C GLN A 573 21.21 1.91 -6.47
N VAL A 574 21.30 1.78 -7.80
CA VAL A 574 20.95 0.53 -8.50
C VAL A 574 21.98 -0.58 -8.22
N LEU A 575 23.26 -0.26 -8.13
CA LEU A 575 24.30 -1.20 -7.71
C LEU A 575 24.07 -1.67 -6.28
N TYR A 576 23.72 -0.74 -5.38
CA TYR A 576 23.42 -1.03 -3.99
C TYR A 576 22.24 -2.00 -3.87
N THR A 577 21.12 -1.69 -4.52
CA THR A 577 19.89 -2.49 -4.39
C THR A 577 20.06 -3.91 -4.90
N TRP A 578 20.71 -4.10 -6.06
CA TRP A 578 20.96 -5.43 -6.61
C TRP A 578 22.04 -6.20 -5.83
N GLY A 579 23.09 -5.50 -5.38
CA GLY A 579 24.14 -6.09 -4.55
C GLY A 579 23.59 -6.61 -3.22
N ALA A 580 22.78 -5.81 -2.52
CA ALA A 580 22.14 -6.19 -1.27
C ALA A 580 21.15 -7.34 -1.50
N THR A 581 20.34 -7.27 -2.56
CA THR A 581 19.36 -8.31 -2.91
C THR A 581 20.04 -9.65 -3.17
N PHE A 582 21.05 -9.70 -4.05
CA PHE A 582 21.76 -10.95 -4.36
C PHE A 582 22.63 -11.46 -3.23
N GLY A 583 23.26 -10.54 -2.48
CA GLY A 583 24.03 -10.85 -1.28
C GLY A 583 23.15 -11.53 -0.22
N LEU A 584 21.98 -10.97 0.09
CA LEU A 584 21.07 -11.55 1.08
C LEU A 584 20.45 -12.86 0.61
N ILE A 585 20.06 -12.98 -0.66
CA ILE A 585 19.62 -14.25 -1.25
C ILE A 585 20.70 -15.33 -1.08
N GLY A 586 21.96 -15.00 -1.32
CA GLY A 586 23.09 -15.91 -1.15
C GLY A 586 23.38 -16.25 0.31
N ALA A 587 23.34 -15.25 1.20
CA ALA A 587 23.58 -15.41 2.63
C ALA A 587 22.54 -16.33 3.28
N PHE A 588 21.24 -16.08 3.03
CA PHE A 588 20.16 -16.92 3.57
C PHE A 588 20.22 -18.34 3.03
N ARG A 589 20.59 -18.53 1.77
CA ARG A 589 20.81 -19.85 1.18
C ARG A 589 22.01 -20.58 1.80
N ALA A 590 23.07 -19.86 2.16
CA ALA A 590 24.26 -20.45 2.77
C ALA A 590 24.03 -20.80 4.25
N LEU A 591 23.37 -19.92 5.00
CA LEU A 591 23.23 -19.98 6.45
C LEU A 591 21.99 -20.74 6.92
N LEU A 592 20.89 -20.73 6.15
CA LEU A 592 19.58 -21.26 6.56
C LEU A 592 19.09 -22.39 5.63
N LYS A 593 19.89 -23.46 5.55
CA LYS A 593 19.62 -24.63 4.69
C LYS A 593 18.60 -25.62 5.26
N ARG A 594 18.41 -25.62 6.59
CA ARG A 594 17.58 -26.62 7.29
C ARG A 594 16.22 -26.03 7.69
N GLU A 595 15.22 -26.89 7.76
CA GLU A 595 13.92 -26.50 8.31
C GLU A 595 14.06 -26.13 9.79
N ASN A 596 13.62 -24.92 10.14
CA ASN A 596 13.54 -24.44 11.51
C ASN A 596 12.09 -24.03 11.80
N LYS A 597 11.50 -24.61 12.85
CA LYS A 597 10.11 -24.37 13.24
C LYS A 597 9.84 -22.89 13.56
N THR A 598 10.80 -22.20 14.17
CA THR A 598 10.68 -20.77 14.52
C THR A 598 10.68 -19.90 13.26
N ILE A 599 11.62 -20.15 12.33
CA ILE A 599 11.67 -19.45 11.04
C ILE A 599 10.41 -19.72 10.23
N ARG A 600 9.92 -20.97 10.23
CA ARG A 600 8.67 -21.35 9.59
C ARG A 600 7.49 -20.59 10.20
N TYR A 601 7.43 -20.49 11.52
CA TYR A 601 6.39 -19.71 12.21
C TYR A 601 6.44 -18.23 11.83
N LEU A 602 7.63 -17.63 11.86
CA LEU A 602 7.84 -16.23 11.52
C LEU A 602 7.46 -15.95 10.06
N SER A 603 7.89 -16.80 9.13
CA SER A 603 7.53 -16.72 7.72
C SER A 603 6.02 -16.84 7.49
N ASP A 604 5.37 -17.78 8.17
CA ASP A 604 3.92 -17.96 8.09
C ASP A 604 3.13 -16.78 8.72
N SER A 605 3.74 -16.04 9.65
CA SER A 605 3.17 -14.86 10.29
C SER A 605 3.47 -13.56 9.53
N SER A 606 4.45 -13.57 8.63
CA SER A 606 5.01 -12.34 8.02
C SER A 606 3.96 -11.50 7.31
N TYR A 607 2.92 -12.14 6.74
CA TYR A 607 1.86 -11.42 6.07
C TYR A 607 0.96 -10.65 7.05
N TRP A 608 0.67 -11.22 8.22
CA TRP A 608 -0.06 -10.51 9.27
C TRP A 608 0.76 -9.37 9.86
N LEU A 609 2.05 -9.63 10.15
CA LEU A 609 2.98 -8.60 10.63
C LEU A 609 3.00 -7.41 9.65
N TYR A 610 3.09 -7.67 8.35
CA TYR A 610 3.00 -6.62 7.34
C TYR A 610 1.70 -5.81 7.42
N VAL A 611 0.54 -6.46 7.46
CA VAL A 611 -0.75 -5.75 7.41
C VAL A 611 -0.96 -4.88 8.65
N ALA A 612 -0.65 -5.39 9.84
CA ALA A 612 -1.10 -4.82 11.11
C ALA A 612 -0.04 -4.02 11.90
N HIS A 613 1.22 -3.98 11.49
CA HIS A 613 2.28 -3.37 12.30
C HIS A 613 2.17 -1.85 12.49
N LEU A 614 1.80 -1.10 11.45
CA LEU A 614 1.93 0.37 11.49
C LEU A 614 1.15 1.06 12.61
N PRO A 615 -0.15 0.74 12.86
CA PRO A 615 -0.88 1.27 14.01
C PRO A 615 -0.16 1.04 15.34
N LEU A 616 0.37 -0.18 15.52
CA LEU A 616 1.05 -0.56 16.76
C LEU A 616 2.39 0.16 16.91
N VAL A 617 3.13 0.35 15.81
CA VAL A 617 4.36 1.15 15.81
C VAL A 617 4.06 2.59 16.25
N LEU A 618 3.06 3.24 15.65
CA LEU A 618 2.69 4.62 16.00
C LEU A 618 2.23 4.74 17.46
N LEU A 619 1.42 3.80 17.95
CA LEU A 619 1.00 3.76 19.36
C LEU A 619 2.20 3.56 20.30
N ALA A 620 3.11 2.65 19.97
CA ALA A 620 4.30 2.40 20.78
C ALA A 620 5.24 3.62 20.79
N GLN A 621 5.47 4.26 19.64
CA GLN A 621 6.23 5.50 19.53
C GLN A 621 5.60 6.62 20.38
N MET A 622 4.27 6.80 20.28
CA MET A 622 3.55 7.81 21.07
C MET A 622 3.69 7.56 22.57
N ALA A 623 3.71 6.30 23.00
CA ALA A 623 3.86 5.94 24.40
C ALA A 623 5.27 6.22 24.95
N VAL A 624 6.32 5.92 24.17
CA VAL A 624 7.71 6.02 24.64
C VAL A 624 8.36 7.39 24.40
N ARG A 625 7.75 8.27 23.58
CA ARG A 625 8.39 9.54 23.17
C ARG A 625 8.80 10.44 24.32
N THR A 626 8.08 10.41 25.44
CA THR A 626 8.35 11.25 26.62
C THR A 626 9.29 10.60 27.64
N TRP A 627 9.65 9.32 27.45
CA TRP A 627 10.45 8.59 28.42
C TRP A 627 11.90 9.08 28.39
N GLN A 628 12.50 9.24 29.57
CA GLN A 628 13.90 9.68 29.71
C GLN A 628 14.86 8.48 29.74
N ILE A 629 14.76 7.61 28.73
CA ILE A 629 15.68 6.47 28.55
C ILE A 629 16.44 6.63 27.22
N PRO A 630 17.63 6.02 27.06
CA PRO A 630 18.42 6.16 25.84
C PRO A 630 17.64 5.79 24.57
N VAL A 631 17.84 6.55 23.49
CA VAL A 631 17.14 6.37 22.20
C VAL A 631 17.21 4.94 21.68
N ALA A 632 18.39 4.31 21.73
CA ALA A 632 18.58 2.92 21.32
C ALA A 632 17.71 1.93 22.14
N ALA A 633 17.50 2.19 23.43
CA ALA A 633 16.64 1.39 24.28
C ALA A 633 15.16 1.58 23.93
N LYS A 634 14.71 2.82 23.64
CA LYS A 634 13.35 3.09 23.14
C LYS A 634 13.09 2.33 21.83
N PHE A 635 14.00 2.47 20.87
CA PHE A 635 13.93 1.79 19.58
C PHE A 635 13.82 0.27 19.73
N GLY A 636 14.72 -0.33 20.54
CA GLY A 636 14.70 -1.76 20.83
C GLY A 636 13.39 -2.22 21.48
N LEU A 637 12.90 -1.44 22.45
CA LEU A 637 11.63 -1.70 23.11
C LEU A 637 10.45 -1.69 22.14
N VAL A 638 10.33 -0.65 21.30
CA VAL A 638 9.29 -0.54 20.27
C VAL A 638 9.33 -1.76 19.34
N CYS A 639 10.51 -2.13 18.83
CA CYS A 639 10.65 -3.29 17.94
C CYS A 639 10.20 -4.59 18.62
N VAL A 640 10.64 -4.85 19.85
CA VAL A 640 10.34 -6.10 20.58
C VAL A 640 8.86 -6.16 20.95
N VAL A 641 8.31 -5.10 21.54
CA VAL A 641 6.92 -5.06 22.01
C VAL A 641 5.95 -5.19 20.84
N VAL A 642 6.13 -4.39 19.78
CA VAL A 642 5.26 -4.46 18.60
C VAL A 642 5.32 -5.85 17.96
N THR A 643 6.53 -6.41 17.79
CA THR A 643 6.68 -7.76 17.23
C THR A 643 6.01 -8.81 18.11
N ALA A 644 6.17 -8.75 19.43
CA ALA A 644 5.53 -9.67 20.36
C ALA A 644 3.99 -9.61 20.26
N ILE A 645 3.41 -8.40 20.26
CA ILE A 645 1.95 -8.21 20.13
C ILE A 645 1.45 -8.74 18.78
N LEU A 646 2.19 -8.51 17.69
CA LEU A 646 1.84 -9.03 16.36
C LEU A 646 1.90 -10.56 16.30
N LEU A 647 2.89 -11.20 16.94
CA LEU A 647 2.99 -12.66 16.99
C LEU A 647 1.89 -13.27 17.87
N LEU A 648 1.57 -12.66 19.02
CA LEU A 648 0.48 -13.11 19.88
C LEU A 648 -0.88 -12.95 19.21
N SER A 649 -1.15 -11.80 18.60
CA SER A 649 -2.39 -11.58 17.83
C SER A 649 -2.49 -12.53 16.63
N TYR A 650 -1.36 -12.85 15.98
CA TYR A 650 -1.33 -13.88 14.96
C TYR A 650 -1.76 -15.24 15.50
N GLU A 651 -1.19 -15.70 16.63
CA GLU A 651 -1.50 -17.03 17.18
C GLU A 651 -2.97 -17.18 17.58
N TYR A 652 -3.50 -16.18 18.29
CA TYR A 652 -4.81 -16.28 18.92
C TYR A 652 -5.96 -15.77 18.04
N LEU A 653 -5.75 -14.73 17.23
CA LEU A 653 -6.82 -14.05 16.48
C LEU A 653 -6.83 -14.41 14.99
N VAL A 654 -5.69 -14.82 14.43
CA VAL A 654 -5.54 -14.96 12.97
C VAL A 654 -5.34 -16.42 12.56
N ARG A 655 -4.35 -17.11 13.13
CA ARG A 655 -3.79 -18.37 12.60
C ARG A 655 -4.83 -19.46 12.28
N TYR A 656 -5.85 -19.60 13.11
CA TYR A 656 -6.90 -20.61 12.97
C TYR A 656 -8.28 -20.04 12.63
N THR A 657 -8.34 -18.79 12.17
CA THR A 657 -9.60 -18.10 11.85
C THR A 657 -9.80 -17.95 10.35
N LEU A 658 -10.94 -17.36 9.95
CA LEU A 658 -11.21 -17.00 8.55
C LEU A 658 -10.15 -16.03 8.03
N VAL A 659 -9.67 -15.11 8.88
CA VAL A 659 -8.62 -14.14 8.53
C VAL A 659 -7.32 -14.88 8.19
N GLY A 660 -6.86 -15.81 9.04
CA GLY A 660 -5.68 -16.62 8.72
C GLY A 660 -5.87 -17.52 7.51
N THR A 661 -7.09 -18.03 7.31
CA THR A 661 -7.42 -18.84 6.12
C THR A 661 -7.33 -18.03 4.83
N MET A 662 -7.78 -16.78 4.86
CA MET A 662 -7.69 -15.83 3.75
C MET A 662 -6.23 -15.42 3.49
N LEU A 663 -5.49 -15.05 4.53
CA LEU A 663 -4.12 -14.56 4.42
C LEU A 663 -3.11 -15.67 4.07
N ASN A 664 -3.13 -16.77 4.81
CA ASN A 664 -2.08 -17.81 4.77
C ASN A 664 -2.58 -19.15 4.21
N GLY A 665 -3.90 -19.35 4.14
CA GLY A 665 -4.52 -20.64 3.83
C GLY A 665 -4.99 -21.37 5.07
N LYS A 666 -5.86 -22.37 4.85
CA LYS A 666 -6.46 -23.15 5.95
C LYS A 666 -5.37 -23.87 6.74
N LYS A 667 -5.27 -23.57 8.04
CA LYS A 667 -4.47 -24.31 9.01
C LYS A 667 -5.41 -25.02 9.98
N THR A 668 -5.16 -26.29 10.25
CA THR A 668 -5.88 -27.06 11.26
C THR A 668 -5.06 -27.09 12.55
N ARG A 669 -5.73 -27.00 13.70
CA ARG A 669 -5.07 -27.31 14.97
C ARG A 669 -4.70 -28.79 14.94
N PRO A 670 -3.50 -29.19 15.43
CA PRO A 670 -3.26 -30.59 15.73
C PRO A 670 -4.40 -31.05 16.64
N ALA A 671 -5.03 -32.19 16.32
CA ALA A 671 -6.04 -32.75 17.19
C ALA A 671 -5.40 -32.87 18.58
N ARG A 672 -6.02 -32.24 19.59
CA ARG A 672 -5.66 -32.49 20.98
C ARG A 672 -5.82 -34.00 21.12
N ALA A 673 -4.73 -34.72 21.37
CA ALA A 673 -4.81 -36.13 21.73
C ALA A 673 -5.80 -36.16 22.90
N LEU A 674 -7.02 -36.64 22.63
CA LEU A 674 -7.98 -36.90 23.68
C LEU A 674 -7.28 -37.90 24.59
N ASP A 675 -7.31 -37.58 25.88
CA ASP A 675 -6.65 -38.32 26.95
C ASP A 675 -6.71 -39.81 26.65
N GLU A 676 -5.54 -40.46 26.66
CA GLU A 676 -5.42 -41.91 26.69
C GLU A 676 -6.33 -42.39 27.83
N VAL A 677 -7.50 -42.93 27.45
CA VAL A 677 -8.31 -43.71 28.37
C VAL A 677 -7.41 -44.87 28.77
N PRO A 678 -7.04 -45.01 30.05
CA PRO A 678 -6.23 -46.14 30.46
C PRO A 678 -7.01 -47.40 30.12
N SER A 679 -6.39 -48.28 29.34
CA SER A 679 -6.94 -49.59 29.03
C SER A 679 -7.28 -50.31 30.33
N THR A 680 -8.56 -50.33 30.68
CA THR A 680 -9.08 -51.12 31.77
C THR A 680 -8.89 -52.60 31.43
N GLY A 681 -8.19 -53.31 32.31
CA GLY A 681 -8.36 -54.73 32.56
C GLY A 681 -7.64 -55.69 31.61
N GLN A 682 -6.39 -56.05 31.95
CA GLN A 682 -6.00 -57.46 31.83
C GLN A 682 -6.59 -58.20 33.04
N VAL A 683 -7.58 -59.05 32.77
CA VAL A 683 -7.85 -60.23 33.59
C VAL A 683 -7.12 -61.37 32.88
N GLU A 684 -5.98 -61.75 33.42
CA GLU A 684 -5.60 -63.12 33.78
C GLU A 684 -4.36 -63.11 34.67
#